data_AF-A0A9Q7XVK0-F1
#
_entry.id   AF-A0A9Q7XVK0-F1
#
_cell.length_a   1.000
_cell.length_b   1.000
_cell.length_c   1.000
_cell.angle_alpha   90.00
_cell.angle_beta   90.00
_cell.angle_gamma   90.00
#
_symmetry.space_group_name_H-M   'P 1'
#
loop_
_entity.id
_entity.type
_entity.pdbx_description
1 polymer ?
#
loop_
_entity_poly.entity_id
_entity_poly.type
_entity_poly.pdbx_seq_one_letter_code
_entity_poly.pdbx_strand_id
1 'polypeptide(L)'
;MLGHLAQCAALALALGAAGAAAAQPAAGAAASAPAMPSIALHYGAKPPVDALQAFDIAVVEPDSGFDPRRVATPATAWFAYVSVGEVLEGRPYFKDIPKSWFVGRNDAWNAPVIDQAADGWPAFYVDKVIAPLWARGFRGFFLDTLDSYQLAAKTDAERARQEAGLVRVVRAIKARYPDARLIFNRGFEILPQVHGLAYAVAFESLFRGWNQAQGRYVEVPQADHDWLLAQARTIREQYRLPVVSIDYCPPADRRCARDTARRIRALGITPYVADPGLQTIGIGKVEVLPRRVLVVQERGPGVAIDQSEGVRFVSMPLNYLGYRVEFADTSEELPEIGPDRYAGVVMYLTGKVTAQPGRFHTWVQARMAQGMPVVFLNDFGTSVSGAVARGFGLKAVRGRVSGPVEVLAKDPMMGFEMPVAPDRNQAEAIQVPDGDGFRTLLRLRSGTLTYDAAAITPWGGYVLGPYAVHESGIGTADSRWVVQPLDFLREALRLPAMPVPDVTTENGRRLLTIHIDGDGFASRAEIPGGGFSGEVLLREIFDRYRLPMTMSVIQGEVSRDGMYPKLAAELEPIARKIFAQPYVEVASHTFSHPFEWARTVPAQGGNAAAGAGDEAFHLNIPGYTMDLNREIGGSIDYINRSLAPAGKPVSLLLWSGDCQPPAEALRLTDQARVFNMNGGDTLITRSNPSWTAIAPLGINKPGGTFQVFAPNQNENVYTNLWHGPFYGFERVIETFELTDRPYRFKPVNIYYHSYSGTKAASLKALRKVYDYVLAQPLLPLHSTDYVRKVLDWQEMAVAREVGDGSAGSSATQWIVRGDGNLRNLRWSGAGLPDVAAAKGVTGTSPAPGGGVYLHLDGGDARFAMRDAAALTAAATPQLAQANGIVRDWSQRDGVTRFAFSGYFKPFFRLANAGHCRISVDGKAVAAVRERNTLRVDTAPVTDPNHVRQQVEVRCAG
;
A
#
# COMPACT_ATOMS: atom_id res chain seq x y z
N MET A 1 12.18 2.56 -72.42
CA MET A 1 11.50 2.22 -73.68
C MET A 1 12.19 0.99 -74.23
N LEU A 2 11.59 -0.11 -74.65
CA LEU A 2 10.22 -0.63 -74.64
C LEU A 2 10.37 -2.08 -75.18
N GLY A 3 9.51 -3.00 -74.76
CA GLY A 3 9.30 -4.29 -75.41
C GLY A 3 9.81 -5.48 -74.60
N HIS A 4 9.12 -6.63 -74.53
CA HIS A 4 7.89 -7.02 -75.22
C HIS A 4 7.40 -8.39 -74.67
N LEU A 5 6.11 -8.67 -74.92
CA LEU A 5 5.47 -9.98 -75.20
C LEU A 5 5.01 -10.92 -74.04
N ALA A 6 3.70 -10.86 -73.81
CA ALA A 6 2.65 -11.88 -74.05
C ALA A 6 2.71 -13.31 -73.44
N GLN A 7 1.67 -13.52 -72.62
CA GLN A 7 0.93 -14.67 -72.09
C GLN A 7 0.90 -16.08 -72.75
N CYS A 8 0.82 -17.06 -71.83
CA CYS A 8 -0.03 -18.26 -71.75
C CYS A 8 0.49 -19.67 -72.15
N ALA A 9 0.62 -20.48 -71.08
CA ALA A 9 0.15 -21.86 -70.88
C ALA A 9 0.99 -23.11 -71.29
N ALA A 10 1.32 -23.88 -70.24
CA ALA A 10 1.20 -25.34 -70.08
C ALA A 10 2.38 -26.31 -70.38
N LEU A 11 2.39 -27.38 -69.56
CA LEU A 11 3.08 -28.70 -69.60
C LEU A 11 4.49 -28.91 -68.98
N ALA A 12 4.45 -29.54 -67.79
CA ALA A 12 5.10 -30.79 -67.31
C ALA A 12 6.49 -31.27 -67.82
N LEU A 13 7.36 -31.65 -66.85
CA LEU A 13 8.31 -32.80 -66.74
C LEU A 13 9.29 -32.48 -65.58
N ALA A 14 9.81 -33.35 -64.71
CA ALA A 14 9.68 -34.77 -64.42
C ALA A 14 10.47 -35.11 -63.13
N LEU A 15 9.98 -36.12 -62.38
CA LEU A 15 10.70 -37.22 -61.71
C LEU A 15 11.78 -36.96 -60.62
N GLY A 16 11.57 -37.61 -59.46
CA GLY A 16 12.60 -37.82 -58.44
C GLY A 16 12.16 -38.71 -57.26
N ALA A 17 12.25 -40.03 -57.47
CA ALA A 17 12.48 -41.14 -56.54
C ALA A 17 11.88 -41.16 -55.10
N ALA A 18 11.15 -42.26 -54.84
CA ALA A 18 10.76 -42.74 -53.53
C ALA A 18 11.96 -43.30 -52.72
N GLY A 19 12.01 -42.96 -51.43
CA GLY A 19 12.86 -43.60 -50.42
C GLY A 19 12.03 -43.81 -49.16
N ALA A 20 11.88 -45.08 -48.75
CA ALA A 20 11.20 -45.46 -47.52
C ALA A 20 12.00 -45.00 -46.30
N ALA A 21 11.40 -44.16 -45.46
CA ALA A 21 11.89 -43.86 -44.12
C ALA A 21 10.88 -44.40 -43.10
N ALA A 22 11.38 -45.24 -42.19
CA ALA A 22 10.63 -45.90 -41.13
C ALA A 22 9.81 -44.90 -40.30
N ALA A 23 8.53 -45.21 -40.09
CA ALA A 23 7.68 -44.48 -39.15
C ALA A 23 8.21 -44.67 -37.72
N GLN A 24 8.84 -43.63 -37.18
CA GLN A 24 9.05 -43.51 -35.73
C GLN A 24 7.68 -43.33 -35.07
N PRO A 25 7.37 -44.05 -33.98
CA PRO A 25 6.15 -43.80 -33.23
C PRO A 25 6.22 -42.38 -32.67
N ALA A 26 5.17 -41.60 -32.92
CA ALA A 26 5.02 -40.27 -32.38
C ALA A 26 5.18 -40.33 -30.85
N ALA A 27 6.24 -39.72 -30.33
CA ALA A 27 6.40 -39.49 -28.90
C ALA A 27 5.21 -38.63 -28.45
N GLY A 28 4.24 -39.24 -27.77
CA GLY A 28 3.16 -38.51 -27.13
C GLY A 28 3.75 -37.47 -26.20
N ALA A 29 3.36 -36.21 -26.38
CA ALA A 29 3.73 -35.13 -25.48
C ALA A 29 3.30 -35.50 -24.06
N ALA A 30 4.26 -35.84 -23.20
CA ALA A 30 3.99 -36.12 -21.80
C ALA A 30 3.37 -34.86 -21.17
N ALA A 31 2.14 -34.97 -20.69
CA ALA A 31 1.47 -33.89 -19.96
C ALA A 31 2.38 -33.46 -18.78
N SER A 32 2.82 -32.22 -18.78
CA SER A 32 3.65 -31.66 -17.71
C SER A 32 2.83 -31.54 -16.41
N ALA A 33 3.49 -31.73 -15.26
CA ALA A 33 2.85 -31.48 -13.96
C ALA A 33 2.35 -30.02 -13.91
N PRO A 34 1.19 -29.73 -13.29
CA PRO A 34 0.66 -28.38 -13.19
C PRO A 34 1.66 -27.47 -12.48
N ALA A 35 1.90 -26.29 -13.03
CA ALA A 35 2.77 -25.30 -12.41
C ALA A 35 2.15 -24.82 -11.09
N MET A 36 2.88 -24.92 -9.98
CA MET A 36 2.39 -24.43 -8.69
C MET A 36 2.19 -22.90 -8.73
N PRO A 37 1.14 -22.35 -8.09
CA PRO A 37 1.05 -20.92 -7.82
C PRO A 37 2.26 -20.39 -7.03
N SER A 38 2.44 -19.07 -6.91
CA SER A 38 3.48 -18.54 -6.03
C SER A 38 3.12 -18.78 -4.56
N ILE A 39 4.12 -19.08 -3.73
CA ILE A 39 3.95 -19.38 -2.30
C ILE A 39 4.89 -18.53 -1.45
N ALA A 40 4.41 -18.11 -0.29
CA ALA A 40 5.22 -17.60 0.80
C ALA A 40 4.91 -18.31 2.11
N LEU A 41 5.91 -18.42 2.99
CA LEU A 41 5.79 -18.94 4.35
C LEU A 41 6.28 -17.89 5.33
N HIS A 42 5.48 -17.58 6.35
CA HIS A 42 5.83 -16.60 7.38
C HIS A 42 5.26 -16.98 8.76
N TYR A 43 6.13 -17.35 9.68
CA TYR A 43 5.78 -17.83 11.04
C TYR A 43 6.05 -16.80 12.14
N GLY A 44 6.43 -15.57 11.78
CA GLY A 44 6.54 -14.46 12.73
C GLY A 44 5.19 -14.07 13.35
N ALA A 45 5.24 -13.54 14.58
CA ALA A 45 4.05 -13.22 15.40
C ALA A 45 3.11 -12.15 14.80
N LYS A 46 3.57 -11.35 13.83
CA LYS A 46 2.77 -10.34 13.12
C LYS A 46 2.96 -10.51 11.61
N PRO A 47 2.18 -11.37 10.95
CA PRO A 47 2.30 -11.56 9.50
C PRO A 47 2.08 -10.24 8.74
N PRO A 48 3.01 -9.81 7.86
CA PRO A 48 2.85 -8.59 7.06
C PRO A 48 1.89 -8.86 5.89
N VAL A 49 0.59 -8.70 6.15
CA VAL A 49 -0.49 -8.99 5.21
C VAL A 49 -0.33 -8.23 3.88
N ASP A 50 0.06 -6.96 3.97
CA ASP A 50 0.38 -6.08 2.83
C ASP A 50 1.42 -6.68 1.88
N ALA A 51 2.46 -7.33 2.40
CA ALA A 51 3.49 -7.95 1.57
C ALA A 51 3.09 -9.37 1.12
N LEU A 52 2.49 -10.15 2.02
CA LEU A 52 2.12 -11.55 1.76
C LEU A 52 1.02 -11.67 0.69
N GLN A 53 0.18 -10.65 0.51
CA GLN A 53 -0.84 -10.68 -0.54
C GLN A 53 -0.28 -10.70 -1.98
N ALA A 54 1.01 -10.36 -2.16
CA ALA A 54 1.69 -10.49 -3.45
C ALA A 54 1.75 -11.95 -3.96
N PHE A 55 1.61 -12.93 -3.05
CA PHE A 55 1.69 -14.35 -3.35
C PHE A 55 0.28 -14.95 -3.55
N ASP A 56 0.19 -15.97 -4.41
CA ASP A 56 -1.06 -16.71 -4.62
C ASP A 56 -1.43 -17.55 -3.39
N ILE A 57 -0.43 -18.03 -2.65
CA ILE A 57 -0.56 -18.77 -1.40
C ILE A 57 0.34 -18.15 -0.34
N ALA A 58 -0.19 -17.94 0.86
CA ALA A 58 0.58 -17.52 2.03
C ALA A 58 0.31 -18.49 3.19
N VAL A 59 1.36 -19.18 3.65
CA VAL A 59 1.33 -20.07 4.81
C VAL A 59 1.75 -19.27 6.04
N VAL A 60 0.92 -19.27 7.08
CA VAL A 60 1.18 -18.53 8.32
C VAL A 60 1.05 -19.41 9.54
N GLU A 61 1.73 -19.04 10.62
CA GLU A 61 1.52 -19.61 11.95
C GLU A 61 0.13 -19.18 12.45
N PRO A 62 -0.85 -20.10 12.59
CA PRO A 62 -2.22 -19.75 12.96
C PRO A 62 -2.35 -19.17 14.37
N ASP A 63 -1.40 -19.38 15.27
CA ASP A 63 -1.42 -18.83 16.64
C ASP A 63 -0.84 -17.41 16.73
N SER A 64 -0.44 -16.80 15.61
CA SER A 64 -0.01 -15.39 15.51
C SER A 64 -1.13 -14.36 15.78
N GLY A 65 -2.38 -14.79 15.89
CA GLY A 65 -3.55 -13.91 16.00
C GLY A 65 -4.13 -13.45 14.66
N PHE A 66 -3.52 -13.84 13.53
CA PHE A 66 -4.04 -13.55 12.20
C PHE A 66 -5.38 -14.28 11.93
N ASP A 67 -6.34 -13.57 11.32
CA ASP A 67 -7.63 -14.11 10.90
C ASP A 67 -7.89 -13.74 9.43
N PRO A 68 -7.87 -14.72 8.49
CA PRO A 68 -8.05 -14.44 7.07
C PRO A 68 -9.43 -13.85 6.73
N ARG A 69 -10.42 -13.95 7.62
CA ARG A 69 -11.76 -13.37 7.42
C ARG A 69 -11.80 -11.87 7.69
N ARG A 70 -10.78 -11.32 8.35
CA ARG A 70 -10.70 -9.90 8.74
C ARG A 70 -9.88 -9.05 7.76
N VAL A 71 -9.30 -9.66 6.73
CA VAL A 71 -8.47 -8.99 5.73
C VAL A 71 -9.05 -9.14 4.33
N ALA A 72 -9.00 -8.08 3.54
CA ALA A 72 -9.50 -8.07 2.16
C ALA A 72 -8.35 -8.37 1.17
N THR A 73 -7.98 -9.64 1.03
CA THR A 73 -6.92 -10.08 0.11
C THR A 73 -7.48 -11.08 -0.92
N PRO A 74 -8.33 -10.64 -1.87
CA PRO A 74 -9.12 -11.54 -2.72
C PRO A 74 -8.28 -12.43 -3.65
N ALA A 75 -7.01 -12.08 -3.89
CA ALA A 75 -6.09 -12.81 -4.75
C ALA A 75 -5.14 -13.79 -4.02
N THR A 76 -5.25 -13.93 -2.69
CA THR A 76 -4.36 -14.74 -1.86
C THR A 76 -5.11 -15.81 -1.09
N ALA A 77 -4.67 -17.06 -1.26
CA ALA A 77 -5.15 -18.18 -0.46
C ALA A 77 -4.32 -18.33 0.82
N TRP A 78 -4.96 -18.14 1.98
CA TRP A 78 -4.32 -18.31 3.28
C TRP A 78 -4.31 -19.77 3.71
N PHE A 79 -3.11 -20.25 4.04
CA PHE A 79 -2.84 -21.60 4.54
C PHE A 79 -2.36 -21.51 5.98
N ALA A 80 -2.76 -22.48 6.81
CA ALA A 80 -2.26 -22.61 8.17
C ALA A 80 -1.11 -23.62 8.21
N TYR A 81 -0.03 -23.26 8.90
CA TYR A 81 0.98 -24.22 9.34
C TYR A 81 0.39 -25.14 10.41
N VAL A 82 0.58 -26.46 10.26
CA VAL A 82 0.22 -27.45 11.28
C VAL A 82 1.26 -28.57 11.31
N SER A 83 1.76 -28.90 12.50
CA SER A 83 2.70 -30.00 12.72
C SER A 83 1.94 -31.28 13.05
N VAL A 84 2.18 -32.36 12.30
CA VAL A 84 1.46 -33.65 12.43
C VAL A 84 2.24 -34.64 13.30
N GLY A 85 3.55 -34.75 13.08
CA GLY A 85 4.44 -35.69 13.78
C GLY A 85 4.85 -35.23 15.17
N GLU A 86 4.84 -33.92 15.40
CA GLU A 86 5.33 -33.29 16.63
C GLU A 86 4.32 -32.27 17.17
N VAL A 87 4.29 -32.06 18.49
CA VAL A 87 3.40 -31.04 19.09
C VAL A 87 4.16 -30.25 20.15
N LEU A 88 4.27 -28.93 19.95
CA LEU A 88 4.85 -28.01 20.94
C LEU A 88 3.97 -27.89 22.18
N GLU A 89 4.60 -27.83 23.36
CA GLU A 89 3.91 -27.71 24.67
C GLU A 89 3.03 -26.46 24.78
N GLY A 90 3.36 -25.39 24.03
CA GLY A 90 2.59 -24.15 23.98
C GLY A 90 1.28 -24.24 23.19
N ARG A 91 1.00 -25.33 22.46
CA ARG A 91 -0.24 -25.47 21.69
C ARG A 91 -1.44 -25.59 22.63
N PRO A 92 -2.57 -24.87 22.38
CA PRO A 92 -3.74 -24.91 23.27
C PRO A 92 -4.32 -26.32 23.48
N TYR A 93 -4.17 -27.20 22.48
CA TYR A 93 -4.64 -28.58 22.49
C TYR A 93 -3.64 -29.58 23.08
N PHE A 94 -2.42 -29.17 23.45
CA PHE A 94 -1.37 -30.07 23.95
C PHE A 94 -1.83 -30.85 25.18
N LYS A 95 -2.47 -30.16 26.13
CA LYS A 95 -3.00 -30.76 27.38
C LYS A 95 -4.08 -31.83 27.18
N ASP A 96 -4.73 -31.83 26.01
CA ASP A 96 -5.79 -32.79 25.68
C ASP A 96 -5.22 -34.09 25.08
N ILE A 97 -3.91 -34.14 24.80
CA ILE A 97 -3.24 -35.30 24.21
C ILE A 97 -2.94 -36.35 25.30
N PRO A 98 -3.42 -37.60 25.14
CA PRO A 98 -3.05 -38.69 26.05
C PRO A 98 -1.54 -38.88 26.15
N LYS A 99 -1.02 -38.93 27.39
CA LYS A 99 0.42 -39.06 27.63
C LYS A 99 1.06 -40.29 26.97
N SER A 100 0.28 -41.36 26.80
CA SER A 100 0.71 -42.59 26.13
C SER A 100 0.97 -42.44 24.63
N TRP A 101 0.54 -41.34 24.01
CA TRP A 101 0.78 -41.07 22.59
C TRP A 101 2.12 -40.38 22.33
N PHE A 102 2.87 -39.96 23.36
CA PHE A 102 4.21 -39.43 23.17
C PHE A 102 5.24 -40.58 23.14
N VAL A 103 5.97 -40.72 22.03
CA VAL A 103 6.91 -41.84 21.79
C VAL A 103 8.37 -41.41 21.66
N GLY A 104 8.65 -40.11 21.71
CA GLY A 104 10.00 -39.58 21.66
C GLY A 104 10.03 -38.07 21.82
N ARG A 105 11.20 -37.48 21.61
CA ARG A 105 11.41 -36.03 21.58
C ARG A 105 12.41 -35.70 20.48
N ASN A 106 12.16 -34.60 19.78
CA ASN A 106 13.11 -33.99 18.86
C ASN A 106 13.88 -32.92 19.63
N ASP A 107 15.11 -33.24 20.05
CA ASP A 107 15.91 -32.35 20.89
C ASP A 107 16.31 -31.05 20.19
N ALA A 108 16.43 -31.05 18.85
CA ALA A 108 16.79 -29.86 18.07
C ALA A 108 15.71 -28.78 18.10
N TRP A 109 14.44 -29.19 18.26
CA TRP A 109 13.26 -28.32 18.27
C TRP A 109 12.50 -28.35 19.59
N ASN A 110 13.01 -29.10 20.57
CA ASN A 110 12.41 -29.30 21.88
C ASN A 110 10.93 -29.75 21.84
N ALA A 111 10.59 -30.58 20.84
CA ALA A 111 9.21 -30.96 20.54
C ALA A 111 8.96 -32.46 20.79
N PRO A 112 7.96 -32.83 21.61
CA PRO A 112 7.52 -34.22 21.72
C PRO A 112 7.04 -34.83 20.40
N VAL A 113 7.46 -36.07 20.11
CA VAL A 113 7.06 -36.85 18.94
C VAL A 113 5.81 -37.68 19.28
N ILE A 114 4.80 -37.62 18.41
CA ILE A 114 3.52 -38.31 18.56
C ILE A 114 3.54 -39.67 17.84
N ASP A 115 2.98 -40.68 18.51
CA ASP A 115 2.65 -41.98 17.94
C ASP A 115 1.55 -41.83 16.90
N GLN A 116 1.94 -41.81 15.63
CA GLN A 116 1.01 -41.73 14.52
C GLN A 116 0.13 -42.97 14.42
N ALA A 117 0.56 -44.10 14.99
CA ALA A 117 -0.20 -45.34 14.98
C ALA A 117 -1.33 -45.38 16.03
N ALA A 118 -1.39 -44.43 16.96
CA ALA A 118 -2.46 -44.37 17.96
C ALA A 118 -3.86 -44.25 17.31
N ASP A 119 -4.80 -45.10 17.73
CA ASP A 119 -6.11 -45.23 17.08
C ASP A 119 -6.94 -43.93 17.13
N GLY A 120 -6.82 -43.17 18.22
CA GLY A 120 -7.55 -41.91 18.41
C GLY A 120 -6.92 -40.70 17.71
N TRP A 121 -5.68 -40.80 17.22
CA TRP A 121 -4.93 -39.67 16.68
C TRP A 121 -5.59 -39.01 15.45
N PRO A 122 -6.09 -39.74 14.44
CA PRO A 122 -6.75 -39.13 13.29
C PRO A 122 -7.98 -38.28 13.66
N ALA A 123 -8.85 -38.79 14.53
CA ALA A 123 -10.04 -38.06 14.97
C ALA A 123 -9.64 -36.84 15.81
N PHE A 124 -8.71 -37.01 16.74
CA PHE A 124 -8.16 -35.91 17.54
C PHE A 124 -7.60 -34.79 16.65
N TYR A 125 -6.76 -35.13 15.68
CA TYR A 125 -6.11 -34.15 14.81
C TYR A 125 -7.14 -33.35 13.99
N VAL A 126 -8.13 -34.04 13.41
CA VAL A 126 -9.19 -33.39 12.65
C VAL A 126 -10.03 -32.46 13.54
N ASP A 127 -10.44 -32.90 14.72
CA ASP A 127 -11.37 -32.15 15.57
C ASP A 127 -10.69 -31.03 16.37
N LYS A 128 -9.46 -31.24 16.83
CA LYS A 128 -8.74 -30.31 17.71
C LYS A 128 -7.79 -29.36 16.98
N VAL A 129 -7.31 -29.75 15.80
CA VAL A 129 -6.35 -28.93 15.02
C VAL A 129 -7.01 -28.36 13.76
N ILE A 130 -7.58 -29.21 12.90
CA ILE A 130 -8.07 -28.76 11.58
C ILE A 130 -9.42 -28.02 11.68
N ALA A 131 -10.39 -28.56 12.42
CA ALA A 131 -11.73 -27.98 12.48
C ALA A 131 -11.77 -26.52 13.01
N PRO A 132 -11.02 -26.14 14.08
CA PRO A 132 -10.98 -24.76 14.53
C PRO A 132 -10.38 -23.80 13.49
N LEU A 133 -9.35 -24.24 12.77
CA LEU A 133 -8.71 -23.45 11.72
C LEU A 133 -9.61 -23.29 10.49
N TRP A 134 -10.33 -24.34 10.12
CA TRP A 134 -11.35 -24.27 9.07
C TRP A 134 -12.46 -23.26 9.41
N ALA A 135 -12.94 -23.28 10.65
CA ALA A 135 -13.93 -22.32 11.15
C ALA A 135 -13.41 -20.86 11.16
N ARG A 136 -12.11 -20.68 11.35
CA ARG A 136 -11.40 -19.39 11.21
C ARG A 136 -11.18 -18.95 9.76
N GLY A 137 -11.57 -19.73 8.76
CA GLY A 137 -11.54 -19.34 7.35
C GLY A 137 -10.37 -19.90 6.54
N PHE A 138 -9.46 -20.67 7.15
CA PHE A 138 -8.40 -21.36 6.39
C PHE A 138 -9.01 -22.44 5.49
N ARG A 139 -8.49 -22.56 4.26
CA ARG A 139 -8.90 -23.59 3.28
C ARG A 139 -7.73 -24.43 2.76
N GLY A 140 -6.54 -24.20 3.31
CA GLY A 140 -5.35 -24.97 3.03
C GLY A 140 -4.50 -25.16 4.28
N PHE A 141 -3.75 -26.25 4.32
CA PHE A 141 -2.93 -26.65 5.45
C PHE A 141 -1.56 -27.11 4.97
N PHE A 142 -0.51 -26.54 5.54
CA PHE A 142 0.87 -27.01 5.36
C PHE A 142 1.16 -28.01 6.48
N LEU A 143 1.20 -29.30 6.12
CA LEU A 143 1.40 -30.41 7.03
C LEU A 143 2.90 -30.66 7.20
N ASP A 144 3.42 -30.33 8.38
CA ASP A 144 4.82 -30.48 8.72
C ASP A 144 5.08 -31.74 9.56
N THR A 145 6.36 -32.07 9.74
CA THR A 145 6.86 -33.18 10.58
C THR A 145 6.33 -34.57 10.18
N LEU A 146 6.07 -34.77 8.88
CA LEU A 146 5.57 -36.05 8.33
C LEU A 146 6.60 -37.18 8.38
N ASP A 147 7.84 -36.91 8.79
CA ASP A 147 8.96 -37.84 8.89
C ASP A 147 9.51 -37.98 10.33
N SER A 148 9.01 -37.22 11.31
CA SER A 148 9.53 -37.24 12.69
C SER A 148 9.39 -38.59 13.40
N TYR A 149 8.48 -39.46 12.95
CA TYR A 149 8.37 -40.83 13.48
C TYR A 149 9.66 -41.64 13.31
N GLN A 150 10.53 -41.29 12.34
CA GLN A 150 11.83 -41.94 12.16
C GLN A 150 12.78 -41.76 13.35
N LEU A 151 12.56 -40.74 14.19
CA LEU A 151 13.32 -40.53 15.42
C LEU A 151 13.01 -41.62 16.47
N ALA A 152 11.76 -42.10 16.50
CA ALA A 152 11.29 -43.11 17.45
C ALA A 152 11.35 -44.54 16.89
N ALA A 153 10.91 -44.75 15.65
CA ALA A 153 10.83 -46.09 15.02
C ALA A 153 12.21 -46.62 14.59
N LYS A 154 12.63 -47.76 15.13
CA LYS A 154 13.96 -48.37 14.87
C LYS A 154 13.91 -49.56 13.93
N THR A 155 12.73 -50.16 13.74
CA THR A 155 12.51 -51.28 12.83
C THR A 155 11.59 -50.92 11.67
N ASP A 156 11.69 -51.64 10.55
CA ASP A 156 10.82 -51.43 9.39
C ASP A 156 9.34 -51.67 9.71
N ALA A 157 9.04 -52.63 10.60
CA ALA A 157 7.68 -52.91 11.06
C ALA A 157 7.08 -51.73 11.85
N GLU A 158 7.89 -51.07 12.70
CA GLU A 158 7.46 -49.86 13.41
C GLU A 158 7.24 -48.69 12.45
N ARG A 159 8.16 -48.49 11.49
CA ARG A 159 8.03 -47.44 10.47
C ARG A 159 6.75 -47.60 9.66
N ALA A 160 6.50 -48.82 9.15
CA ALA A 160 5.26 -49.12 8.41
C ALA A 160 3.99 -48.86 9.23
N ARG A 161 4.00 -49.12 10.55
CA ARG A 161 2.88 -48.79 11.44
C ARG A 161 2.66 -47.29 11.58
N GLN A 162 3.74 -46.51 11.73
CA GLN A 162 3.68 -45.05 11.83
C GLN A 162 3.20 -44.42 10.51
N GLU A 163 3.73 -44.88 9.38
CA GLU A 163 3.31 -44.48 8.02
C GLU A 163 1.82 -44.76 7.79
N ALA A 164 1.34 -45.96 8.15
CA ALA A 164 -0.09 -46.29 8.07
C ALA A 164 -0.93 -45.36 8.95
N GLY A 165 -0.42 -44.96 10.11
CA GLY A 165 -0.99 -43.94 10.98
C GLY A 165 -1.17 -42.58 10.30
N LEU A 166 -0.09 -42.04 9.73
CA LEU A 166 -0.11 -40.78 8.97
C LEU A 166 -1.09 -40.83 7.80
N VAL A 167 -1.14 -41.94 7.06
CA VAL A 167 -2.11 -42.16 5.98
C VAL A 167 -3.56 -42.05 6.50
N ARG A 168 -3.86 -42.60 7.68
CA ARG A 168 -5.20 -42.46 8.31
C ARG A 168 -5.50 -41.00 8.65
N VAL A 169 -4.54 -40.25 9.17
CA VAL A 169 -4.71 -38.81 9.47
C VAL A 169 -5.05 -38.04 8.20
N VAL A 170 -4.26 -38.18 7.13
CA VAL A 170 -4.51 -37.50 5.84
C VAL A 170 -5.90 -37.84 5.29
N ARG A 171 -6.26 -39.13 5.29
CA ARG A 171 -7.58 -39.57 4.83
C ARG A 171 -8.71 -39.01 5.70
N ALA A 172 -8.54 -38.93 7.01
CA ALA A 172 -9.54 -38.36 7.92
C ALA A 172 -9.75 -36.86 7.65
N ILE A 173 -8.68 -36.09 7.41
CA ILE A 173 -8.77 -34.68 7.03
C ILE A 173 -9.61 -34.53 5.75
N LYS A 174 -9.26 -35.27 4.70
CA LYS A 174 -9.97 -35.18 3.40
C LYS A 174 -11.38 -35.74 3.45
N ALA A 175 -11.67 -36.73 4.29
CA ALA A 175 -13.02 -37.23 4.49
C ALA A 175 -13.94 -36.17 5.10
N ARG A 176 -13.45 -35.40 6.09
CA ARG A 176 -14.23 -34.31 6.72
C ARG A 176 -14.23 -33.03 5.89
N TYR A 177 -13.12 -32.70 5.24
CA TYR A 177 -12.94 -31.49 4.43
C TYR A 177 -12.41 -31.84 3.03
N PRO A 178 -13.28 -32.31 2.11
CA PRO A 178 -12.86 -32.72 0.76
C PRO A 178 -12.17 -31.62 -0.05
N ASP A 179 -12.51 -30.36 0.20
CA ASP A 179 -11.92 -29.20 -0.50
C ASP A 179 -10.63 -28.68 0.14
N ALA A 180 -10.21 -29.25 1.28
CA ALA A 180 -8.96 -28.84 1.92
C ALA A 180 -7.77 -29.13 1.01
N ARG A 181 -6.95 -28.10 0.77
CA ARG A 181 -5.68 -28.21 0.03
C ARG A 181 -4.54 -28.50 1.00
N LEU A 182 -3.88 -29.65 0.84
CA LEU A 182 -2.85 -30.11 1.76
C LEU A 182 -1.47 -30.03 1.10
N ILE A 183 -0.56 -29.22 1.66
CA ILE A 183 0.85 -29.20 1.25
C ILE A 183 1.60 -30.08 2.23
N PHE A 184 2.32 -31.08 1.74
CA PHE A 184 3.11 -31.98 2.60
C PHE A 184 4.54 -31.46 2.68
N ASN A 185 5.10 -31.26 3.87
CA ASN A 185 6.54 -31.15 4.01
C ASN A 185 7.13 -32.56 4.06
N ARG A 186 7.90 -32.93 3.03
CA ARG A 186 8.41 -34.28 2.78
C ARG A 186 7.28 -35.32 2.71
N GLY A 187 7.24 -36.28 3.65
CA GLY A 187 6.29 -37.39 3.66
C GLY A 187 6.41 -38.32 2.45
N PHE A 188 7.63 -38.50 1.92
CA PHE A 188 7.86 -39.24 0.68
C PHE A 188 7.37 -40.69 0.77
N GLU A 189 7.49 -41.30 1.95
CA GLU A 189 7.14 -42.69 2.23
C GLU A 189 5.62 -42.95 2.13
N ILE A 190 4.78 -41.95 2.42
CA ILE A 190 3.32 -42.09 2.38
C ILE A 190 2.70 -41.71 1.03
N LEU A 191 3.42 -40.98 0.17
CA LEU A 191 2.93 -40.54 -1.14
C LEU A 191 2.39 -41.67 -2.04
N PRO A 192 2.97 -42.89 -2.08
CA PRO A 192 2.38 -43.99 -2.84
C PRO A 192 0.90 -44.23 -2.52
N GLN A 193 0.47 -43.97 -1.29
CA GLN A 193 -0.88 -44.23 -0.80
C GLN A 193 -1.81 -43.00 -0.79
N VAL A 194 -1.25 -41.79 -0.74
CA VAL A 194 -2.03 -40.56 -0.52
C VAL A 194 -1.70 -39.39 -1.45
N HIS A 195 -0.87 -39.56 -2.49
CA HIS A 195 -0.54 -38.47 -3.42
C HIS A 195 -1.78 -37.80 -4.04
N GLY A 196 -2.85 -38.56 -4.36
CA GLY A 196 -4.10 -38.01 -4.89
C GLY A 196 -4.88 -37.12 -3.90
N LEU A 197 -4.45 -37.07 -2.63
CA LEU A 197 -5.01 -36.22 -1.58
C LEU A 197 -4.15 -34.97 -1.32
N ALA A 198 -2.92 -34.93 -1.83
CA ALA A 198 -2.00 -33.83 -1.69
C ALA A 198 -2.24 -32.76 -2.77
N TYR A 199 -2.05 -31.50 -2.40
CA TYR A 199 -2.08 -30.35 -3.29
C TYR A 199 -0.68 -30.04 -3.86
N ALA A 200 0.36 -30.17 -3.02
CA ALA A 200 1.77 -30.04 -3.39
C ALA A 200 2.65 -30.73 -2.35
N VAL A 201 3.93 -30.92 -2.69
CA VAL A 201 4.95 -31.43 -1.76
C VAL A 201 6.08 -30.41 -1.64
N ALA A 202 6.45 -30.05 -0.42
CA ALA A 202 7.57 -29.20 -0.07
C ALA A 202 8.71 -30.04 0.54
N PHE A 203 9.93 -29.51 0.54
CA PHE A 203 11.03 -30.03 1.34
C PHE A 203 12.06 -28.94 1.67
N GLU A 204 12.82 -29.19 2.73
CA GLU A 204 13.90 -28.37 3.25
C GLU A 204 15.20 -29.20 3.30
N SER A 205 16.30 -28.84 2.64
CA SER A 205 16.51 -27.74 1.68
C SER A 205 17.36 -28.23 0.50
N LEU A 206 17.34 -27.54 -0.66
CA LEU A 206 18.01 -28.04 -1.87
C LEU A 206 19.46 -27.57 -2.05
N PHE A 207 19.73 -26.28 -1.83
CA PHE A 207 21.05 -25.67 -2.05
C PHE A 207 21.61 -24.99 -0.80
N ARG A 208 20.75 -24.30 -0.05
CA ARG A 208 21.08 -23.51 1.12
C ARG A 208 20.23 -23.99 2.29
N GLY A 209 20.87 -24.64 3.26
CA GLY A 209 20.22 -25.20 4.44
C GLY A 209 20.52 -24.42 5.71
N TRP A 210 19.86 -24.82 6.79
CA TRP A 210 20.11 -24.35 8.14
C TRP A 210 20.49 -25.52 9.05
N ASN A 211 21.63 -25.41 9.74
CA ASN A 211 22.00 -26.37 10.76
C ASN A 211 21.51 -25.87 12.13
N GLN A 212 20.41 -26.46 12.61
CA GLN A 212 19.79 -26.06 13.87
C GLN A 212 20.70 -26.26 15.09
N ALA A 213 21.47 -27.35 15.13
CA ALA A 213 22.35 -27.65 16.26
C ALA A 213 23.54 -26.67 16.36
N GLN A 214 24.02 -26.15 15.23
CA GLN A 214 25.14 -25.22 15.17
C GLN A 214 24.72 -23.75 15.01
N GLY A 215 23.43 -23.48 14.80
CA GLY A 215 22.90 -22.13 14.59
C GLY A 215 23.52 -21.41 13.40
N ARG A 216 23.76 -22.10 12.27
CA ARG A 216 24.42 -21.51 11.09
C ARG A 216 23.83 -21.95 9.76
N TYR A 217 23.92 -21.05 8.77
CA TYR A 217 23.64 -21.35 7.37
C TYR A 217 24.70 -22.29 6.80
N VAL A 218 24.27 -23.27 6.00
CA VAL A 218 25.15 -24.28 5.39
C VAL A 218 24.80 -24.51 3.92
N GLU A 219 25.76 -25.02 3.15
CA GLU A 219 25.45 -25.61 1.85
C GLU A 219 24.93 -27.03 2.04
N VAL A 220 23.93 -27.39 1.25
CA VAL A 220 23.36 -28.75 1.27
C VAL A 220 24.39 -29.71 0.64
N PRO A 221 24.76 -30.81 1.32
CA PRO A 221 25.70 -31.78 0.77
C PRO A 221 25.23 -32.34 -0.58
N GLN A 222 26.18 -32.62 -1.49
CA GLN A 222 25.86 -33.08 -2.84
C GLN A 222 24.99 -34.36 -2.85
N ALA A 223 25.24 -35.30 -1.93
CA ALA A 223 24.47 -36.53 -1.82
C ALA A 223 22.99 -36.26 -1.46
N ASP A 224 22.74 -35.33 -0.54
CA ASP A 224 21.39 -34.95 -0.12
C ASP A 224 20.67 -34.18 -1.23
N HIS A 225 21.39 -33.29 -1.92
CA HIS A 225 20.92 -32.59 -3.11
C HIS A 225 20.46 -33.59 -4.20
N ASP A 226 21.29 -34.57 -4.53
CA ASP A 226 20.98 -35.55 -5.58
C ASP A 226 19.80 -36.45 -5.20
N TRP A 227 19.73 -36.85 -3.92
CA TRP A 227 18.61 -37.59 -3.38
C TRP A 227 17.29 -36.80 -3.44
N LEU A 228 17.30 -35.53 -3.02
CA LEU A 228 16.12 -34.65 -3.08
C LEU A 228 15.67 -34.40 -4.53
N LEU A 229 16.60 -34.26 -5.47
CA LEU A 229 16.25 -34.14 -6.89
C LEU A 229 15.60 -35.40 -7.44
N ALA A 230 16.04 -36.59 -7.01
CA ALA A 230 15.40 -37.84 -7.36
C ALA A 230 13.96 -37.90 -6.81
N GLN A 231 13.74 -37.50 -5.55
CA GLN A 231 12.39 -37.40 -4.97
C GLN A 231 11.52 -36.40 -5.74
N ALA A 232 12.04 -35.20 -6.02
CA ALA A 232 11.32 -34.17 -6.77
C ALA A 232 10.93 -34.65 -8.17
N ARG A 233 11.80 -35.44 -8.84
CA ARG A 233 11.50 -36.07 -10.12
C ARG A 233 10.35 -37.06 -10.00
N THR A 234 10.42 -37.98 -9.03
CA THR A 234 9.34 -38.95 -8.75
C THR A 234 8.00 -38.23 -8.52
N ILE A 235 7.98 -37.19 -7.69
CA ILE A 235 6.75 -36.45 -7.37
C ILE A 235 6.14 -35.80 -8.61
N ARG A 236 6.97 -35.18 -9.46
CA ARG A 236 6.50 -34.48 -10.65
C ARG A 236 6.09 -35.43 -11.78
N GLU A 237 6.86 -36.49 -12.01
CA GLU A 237 6.69 -37.37 -13.15
C GLU A 237 5.70 -38.51 -12.87
N GLN A 238 5.76 -39.11 -11.68
CA GLN A 238 4.88 -40.21 -11.29
C GLN A 238 3.59 -39.71 -10.67
N TYR A 239 3.66 -38.82 -9.67
CA TYR A 239 2.48 -38.36 -8.95
C TYR A 239 1.81 -37.11 -9.54
N ARG A 240 2.46 -36.47 -10.54
CA ARG A 240 1.97 -35.25 -11.20
C ARG A 240 1.66 -34.12 -10.22
N LEU A 241 2.40 -34.05 -9.12
CA LEU A 241 2.24 -33.01 -8.10
C LEU A 241 3.29 -31.90 -8.28
N PRO A 242 2.94 -30.64 -7.96
CA PRO A 242 3.92 -29.58 -7.87
C PRO A 242 4.86 -29.77 -6.67
N VAL A 243 6.11 -29.32 -6.82
CA VAL A 243 7.16 -29.43 -5.79
C VAL A 243 7.64 -28.05 -5.36
N VAL A 244 7.89 -27.88 -4.05
CA VAL A 244 8.43 -26.67 -3.41
C VAL A 244 9.77 -26.97 -2.77
N SER A 245 10.76 -26.12 -2.99
CA SER A 245 11.99 -26.12 -2.21
C SER A 245 11.99 -24.92 -1.29
N ILE A 246 12.20 -25.16 -0.01
CA ILE A 246 12.36 -24.13 1.02
C ILE A 246 13.85 -24.10 1.41
N ASP A 247 14.50 -22.97 1.14
CA ASP A 247 15.94 -22.78 1.34
C ASP A 247 16.20 -21.55 2.21
N TYR A 248 17.40 -21.50 2.81
CA TYR A 248 17.71 -20.52 3.85
C TYR A 248 18.90 -19.63 3.53
N CYS A 249 18.67 -18.32 3.48
CA CYS A 249 19.71 -17.30 3.35
C CYS A 249 19.61 -16.29 4.51
N PRO A 250 20.71 -15.64 4.90
CA PRO A 250 20.65 -14.53 5.84
C PRO A 250 19.66 -13.43 5.39
N PRO A 251 18.81 -12.89 6.29
CA PRO A 251 17.82 -11.85 5.96
C PRO A 251 18.36 -10.64 5.18
N ALA A 252 19.58 -10.20 5.53
CA ALA A 252 20.23 -9.05 4.90
C ALA A 252 20.76 -9.37 3.49
N ASP A 253 21.00 -10.64 3.16
CA ASP A 253 21.54 -11.06 1.86
C ASP A 253 20.43 -11.46 0.89
N ARG A 254 19.68 -10.45 0.43
CA ARG A 254 18.62 -10.66 -0.58
C ARG A 254 19.18 -11.14 -1.92
N ARG A 255 20.49 -10.97 -2.18
CA ARG A 255 21.14 -11.51 -3.38
C ARG A 255 21.26 -13.03 -3.28
N CYS A 256 21.71 -13.58 -2.15
CA CYS A 256 21.70 -15.02 -1.88
C CYS A 256 20.31 -15.61 -2.13
N ALA A 257 19.26 -14.98 -1.59
CA ALA A 257 17.90 -15.46 -1.75
C ALA A 257 17.45 -15.45 -3.23
N ARG A 258 17.71 -14.37 -3.96
CA ARG A 258 17.36 -14.26 -5.39
C ARG A 258 18.13 -15.26 -6.27
N ASP A 259 19.42 -15.44 -6.01
CA ASP A 259 20.28 -16.34 -6.78
C ASP A 259 19.87 -17.81 -6.53
N THR A 260 19.56 -18.15 -5.28
CA THR A 260 19.08 -19.48 -4.89
C THR A 260 17.69 -19.76 -5.49
N ALA A 261 16.76 -18.80 -5.41
CA ALA A 261 15.43 -18.94 -6.02
C ALA A 261 15.50 -19.18 -7.54
N ARG A 262 16.41 -18.48 -8.25
CA ARG A 262 16.65 -18.70 -9.68
C ARG A 262 17.15 -20.11 -9.98
N ARG A 263 18.12 -20.62 -9.20
CA ARG A 263 18.66 -21.98 -9.37
C ARG A 263 17.58 -23.05 -9.19
N ILE A 264 16.74 -22.92 -8.16
CA ILE A 264 15.62 -23.84 -7.91
C ILE A 264 14.60 -23.77 -9.05
N ARG A 265 14.23 -22.57 -9.50
CA ARG A 265 13.26 -22.37 -10.59
C ARG A 265 13.74 -23.01 -11.90
N ALA A 266 15.04 -22.93 -12.19
CA ALA A 266 15.63 -23.55 -13.39
C ALA A 266 15.46 -25.08 -13.43
N LEU A 267 15.23 -25.73 -12.29
CA LEU A 267 14.96 -27.17 -12.18
C LEU A 267 13.46 -27.52 -12.36
N GLY A 268 12.60 -26.53 -12.58
CA GLY A 268 11.15 -26.70 -12.62
C GLY A 268 10.51 -26.91 -11.24
N ILE A 269 11.22 -26.53 -10.17
CA ILE A 269 10.75 -26.58 -8.78
C ILE A 269 10.32 -25.17 -8.35
N THR A 270 9.32 -25.05 -7.48
CA THR A 270 8.87 -23.76 -6.95
C THR A 270 9.77 -23.34 -5.78
N PRO A 271 10.54 -22.24 -5.88
CA PRO A 271 11.35 -21.76 -4.76
C PRO A 271 10.54 -20.99 -3.72
N TYR A 272 11.01 -21.08 -2.47
CA TYR A 272 10.84 -20.04 -1.47
C TYR A 272 12.10 -19.97 -0.60
N VAL A 273 12.79 -18.84 -0.60
CA VAL A 273 14.07 -18.67 0.11
C VAL A 273 13.95 -17.58 1.15
N ALA A 274 14.13 -17.90 2.43
CA ALA A 274 13.88 -17.01 3.57
C ALA A 274 14.91 -17.23 4.70
N ASP A 275 14.67 -16.67 5.88
CA ASP A 275 15.40 -17.00 7.11
C ASP A 275 14.88 -18.32 7.71
N PRO A 276 15.68 -19.04 8.54
CA PRO A 276 15.29 -20.33 9.11
C PRO A 276 14.07 -20.27 10.03
N GLY A 277 13.81 -19.11 10.65
CA GLY A 277 12.61 -18.91 11.48
C GLY A 277 11.37 -18.54 10.67
N LEU A 278 11.51 -18.33 9.35
CA LEU A 278 10.47 -17.83 8.46
C LEU A 278 9.81 -16.54 9.01
N GLN A 279 10.62 -15.64 9.58
CA GLN A 279 10.15 -14.37 10.16
C GLN A 279 10.26 -13.18 9.20
N THR A 280 10.82 -13.41 8.01
CA THR A 280 11.02 -12.42 6.96
C THR A 280 10.26 -12.79 5.70
N ILE A 281 9.98 -11.79 4.86
CA ILE A 281 9.42 -12.02 3.54
C ILE A 281 10.52 -12.51 2.59
N GLY A 282 10.49 -13.82 2.34
CA GLY A 282 11.41 -14.51 1.46
C GLY A 282 11.23 -14.17 -0.02
N ILE A 283 12.08 -14.76 -0.84
CA ILE A 283 12.05 -14.65 -2.30
C ILE A 283 11.69 -16.01 -2.89
N GLY A 284 10.57 -16.07 -3.61
CA GLY A 284 10.13 -17.27 -4.33
C GLY A 284 10.10 -17.04 -5.83
N LYS A 285 9.04 -17.51 -6.50
CA LYS A 285 8.73 -17.08 -7.88
C LYS A 285 8.49 -15.58 -7.98
N VAL A 286 8.06 -14.99 -6.86
CA VAL A 286 7.76 -13.58 -6.69
C VAL A 286 8.76 -12.98 -5.71
N GLU A 287 9.24 -11.79 -6.02
CA GLU A 287 10.00 -10.92 -5.13
C GLU A 287 9.15 -9.68 -4.84
N VAL A 288 8.76 -9.50 -3.58
CA VAL A 288 8.08 -8.28 -3.12
C VAL A 288 9.07 -7.14 -3.04
N LEU A 289 8.68 -5.96 -3.55
CA LEU A 289 9.44 -4.73 -3.35
C LEU A 289 8.95 -4.03 -2.08
N PRO A 290 9.83 -3.74 -1.11
CA PRO A 290 9.43 -3.07 0.11
C PRO A 290 8.97 -1.64 -0.20
N ARG A 291 7.81 -1.26 0.34
CA ARG A 291 7.23 0.09 0.19
C ARG A 291 7.30 0.92 1.47
N ARG A 292 7.86 0.40 2.55
CA ARG A 292 7.94 1.11 3.84
C ARG A 292 9.24 1.88 3.95
N VAL A 293 9.18 3.10 4.47
CA VAL A 293 10.33 3.87 4.92
C VAL A 293 10.09 4.27 6.36
N LEU A 294 11.05 4.00 7.23
CA LEU A 294 10.99 4.45 8.62
C LEU A 294 11.52 5.88 8.70
N VAL A 295 10.72 6.81 9.18
CA VAL A 295 11.14 8.17 9.50
C VAL A 295 11.41 8.25 11.00
N VAL A 296 12.66 8.53 11.36
CA VAL A 296 13.10 8.65 12.74
C VAL A 296 13.38 10.13 13.04
N GLN A 297 12.92 10.58 14.20
CA GLN A 297 12.97 11.98 14.63
C GLN A 297 13.02 12.09 16.15
N GLU A 298 13.40 13.24 16.69
CA GLU A 298 13.28 13.55 18.12
C GLU A 298 12.26 14.69 18.27
N ARG A 299 11.07 14.39 18.80
CA ARG A 299 10.04 15.43 19.01
C ARG A 299 10.30 16.22 20.28
N GLY A 300 10.02 17.52 20.22
CA GLY A 300 9.97 18.35 21.42
C GLY A 300 8.87 17.88 22.39
N PRO A 301 9.01 18.09 23.71
CA PRO A 301 7.97 17.77 24.68
C PRO A 301 6.62 18.41 24.30
N GLY A 302 5.55 17.60 24.30
CA GLY A 302 4.20 18.07 23.97
C GLY A 302 3.90 18.26 22.48
N VAL A 303 4.88 18.05 21.58
CA VAL A 303 4.64 18.13 20.13
C VAL A 303 3.94 16.85 19.64
N ALA A 304 2.73 17.02 19.13
CA ALA A 304 1.99 15.94 18.49
C ALA A 304 2.73 15.43 17.25
N ILE A 305 2.62 14.13 16.98
CA ILE A 305 3.27 13.52 15.81
C ILE A 305 2.82 14.20 14.51
N ASP A 306 1.56 14.62 14.44
CA ASP A 306 0.93 15.33 13.32
C ASP A 306 1.67 16.60 12.90
N GLN A 307 2.35 17.26 13.85
CA GLN A 307 3.07 18.50 13.63
C GLN A 307 4.58 18.32 13.42
N SER A 308 5.08 17.08 13.47
CA SER A 308 6.50 16.82 13.32
C SER A 308 6.98 17.07 11.89
N GLU A 309 8.26 17.39 11.76
CA GLU A 309 8.92 17.69 10.50
C GLU A 309 8.96 16.47 9.57
N GLY A 310 9.05 15.27 10.14
CA GLY A 310 8.90 14.01 9.39
C GLY A 310 7.55 13.90 8.67
N VAL A 311 6.46 14.31 9.33
CA VAL A 311 5.13 14.35 8.71
C VAL A 311 5.04 15.50 7.71
N ARG A 312 5.44 16.70 8.13
CA ARG A 312 5.27 17.94 7.36
C ARG A 312 6.12 17.98 6.09
N PHE A 313 7.34 17.50 6.13
CA PHE A 313 8.29 17.65 5.01
C PHE A 313 8.62 16.31 4.35
N VAL A 314 8.96 15.28 5.10
CA VAL A 314 9.51 14.04 4.53
C VAL A 314 8.43 13.14 3.92
N SER A 315 7.23 13.12 4.50
CA SER A 315 6.20 12.15 4.13
C SER A 315 5.61 12.36 2.75
N MET A 316 5.37 13.61 2.33
CA MET A 316 4.79 13.89 1.01
C MET A 316 5.71 13.45 -0.14
N PRO A 317 7.01 13.80 -0.18
CA PRO A 317 7.94 13.29 -1.18
C PRO A 317 8.00 11.75 -1.25
N LEU A 318 8.00 11.07 -0.09
CA LEU A 318 7.98 9.61 -0.04
C LEU A 318 6.67 9.02 -0.58
N ASN A 319 5.52 9.59 -0.21
CA ASN A 319 4.22 9.18 -0.73
C ASN A 319 4.16 9.34 -2.26
N TYR A 320 4.67 10.44 -2.80
CA TYR A 320 4.75 10.65 -4.24
C TYR A 320 5.61 9.58 -4.93
N LEU A 321 6.72 9.15 -4.32
CA LEU A 321 7.58 8.07 -4.81
C LEU A 321 6.98 6.67 -4.62
N GLY A 322 5.80 6.56 -3.99
CA GLY A 322 5.09 5.29 -3.77
C GLY A 322 5.36 4.63 -2.42
N TYR A 323 6.07 5.30 -1.52
CA TYR A 323 6.50 4.75 -0.23
C TYR A 323 5.63 5.25 0.93
N ARG A 324 5.14 4.32 1.73
CA ARG A 324 4.44 4.61 2.97
C ARG A 324 5.43 4.87 4.10
N VAL A 325 5.02 5.73 5.02
CA VAL A 325 5.87 6.19 6.12
C VAL A 325 5.37 5.61 7.44
N GLU A 326 6.30 5.04 8.19
CA GLU A 326 6.14 4.72 9.60
C GLU A 326 7.08 5.61 10.41
N PHE A 327 6.68 5.98 11.62
CA PHE A 327 7.44 6.91 12.47
C PHE A 327 8.04 6.18 13.67
N ALA A 328 9.23 6.59 14.06
CA ALA A 328 9.82 6.24 15.35
C ALA A 328 10.42 7.49 16.00
N ASP A 329 10.28 7.58 17.31
CA ASP A 329 10.86 8.66 18.11
C ASP A 329 12.14 8.18 18.79
N THR A 330 13.20 8.99 18.80
CA THR A 330 14.47 8.64 19.46
C THR A 330 14.34 8.48 20.97
N SER A 331 13.30 9.08 21.58
CA SER A 331 12.98 8.90 22.99
C SER A 331 12.36 7.53 23.32
N GLU A 332 11.78 6.87 22.32
CA GLU A 332 11.15 5.55 22.42
C GLU A 332 12.07 4.43 21.89
N GLU A 333 11.73 3.17 22.20
CA GLU A 333 12.45 2.02 21.64
C GLU A 333 12.31 1.95 20.12
N LEU A 334 13.44 2.02 19.41
CA LEU A 334 13.45 1.96 17.96
C LEU A 334 13.12 0.55 17.47
N PRO A 335 12.28 0.42 16.44
CA PRO A 335 11.81 -0.89 15.98
C PRO A 335 12.94 -1.69 15.30
N GLU A 336 12.85 -3.01 15.42
CA GLU A 336 13.64 -3.93 14.59
C GLU A 336 13.05 -4.03 13.19
N ILE A 337 13.83 -3.59 12.20
CA ILE A 337 13.42 -3.49 10.79
C ILE A 337 14.38 -4.24 9.87
N GLY A 338 13.86 -4.79 8.78
CA GLY A 338 14.62 -5.58 7.79
C GLY A 338 14.37 -5.14 6.35
N PRO A 339 15.30 -5.44 5.42
CA PRO A 339 15.22 -5.05 4.00
C PRO A 339 14.15 -5.84 3.22
N ASP A 340 13.51 -6.82 3.85
CA ASP A 340 12.34 -7.52 3.31
C ASP A 340 11.06 -6.66 3.37
N ARG A 341 10.97 -5.74 4.34
CA ARG A 341 9.80 -4.86 4.54
C ARG A 341 10.09 -3.38 4.34
N TYR A 342 11.31 -2.92 4.63
CA TYR A 342 11.71 -1.51 4.56
C TYR A 342 12.69 -1.26 3.41
N ALA A 343 12.43 -0.20 2.65
CA ALA A 343 13.32 0.28 1.58
C ALA A 343 14.47 1.13 2.12
N GLY A 344 14.32 1.70 3.32
CA GLY A 344 15.34 2.50 3.97
C GLY A 344 14.84 3.26 5.19
N VAL A 345 15.71 4.08 5.75
CA VAL A 345 15.46 4.91 6.92
C VAL A 345 15.78 6.37 6.58
N VAL A 346 14.92 7.30 6.99
CA VAL A 346 15.17 8.74 6.91
C VAL A 346 15.19 9.31 8.32
N MET A 347 16.31 9.94 8.68
CA MET A 347 16.49 10.68 9.91
C MET A 347 16.19 12.15 9.63
N TYR A 348 15.21 12.73 10.31
CA TYR A 348 15.01 14.17 10.33
C TYR A 348 15.32 14.68 11.73
N LEU A 349 16.46 15.36 11.88
CA LEU A 349 17.00 15.75 13.19
C LEU A 349 17.38 17.23 13.19
N THR A 350 17.12 17.91 14.30
CA THR A 350 17.35 19.36 14.48
C THR A 350 18.45 19.64 15.50
N GLY A 351 19.38 18.71 15.64
CA GLY A 351 20.47 18.76 16.61
C GLY A 351 20.86 17.38 17.13
N LYS A 352 21.60 17.37 18.24
CA LYS A 352 22.01 16.14 18.92
C LYS A 352 20.81 15.43 19.54
N VAL A 353 20.74 14.12 19.37
CA VAL A 353 19.78 13.26 20.08
C VAL A 353 20.06 13.32 21.57
N THR A 354 19.05 13.69 22.36
CA THR A 354 19.19 13.94 23.80
C THR A 354 18.66 12.80 24.65
N ALA A 355 17.62 12.10 24.20
CA ALA A 355 16.95 11.11 25.06
C ALA A 355 17.78 9.84 25.28
N GLN A 356 18.23 9.19 24.20
CA GLN A 356 18.99 7.92 24.27
C GLN A 356 20.10 7.82 23.20
N PRO A 357 21.10 8.72 23.21
CA PRO A 357 22.07 8.87 22.12
C PRO A 357 22.89 7.62 21.83
N GLY A 358 23.31 6.88 22.86
CA GLY A 358 24.09 5.64 22.68
C GLY A 358 23.30 4.54 21.97
N ARG A 359 22.04 4.32 22.41
CA ARG A 359 21.13 3.34 21.79
C ARG A 359 20.81 3.71 20.34
N PHE A 360 20.52 4.98 20.09
CA PHE A 360 20.29 5.51 18.75
C PHE A 360 21.48 5.21 17.84
N HIS A 361 22.71 5.58 18.25
CA HIS A 361 23.90 5.37 17.45
C HIS A 361 24.18 3.89 17.15
N THR A 362 24.04 3.01 18.16
CA THR A 362 24.17 1.55 17.96
C THR A 362 23.14 1.01 16.96
N TRP A 363 21.88 1.47 17.06
CA TRP A 363 20.81 1.07 16.15
C TRP A 363 21.12 1.50 14.70
N VAL A 364 21.56 2.74 14.49
CA VAL A 364 21.95 3.27 13.17
C VAL A 364 23.09 2.45 12.57
N GLN A 365 24.16 2.20 13.33
CA GLN A 365 25.29 1.41 12.85
C GLN A 365 24.86 -0.02 12.48
N ALA A 366 23.97 -0.63 13.26
CA ALA A 366 23.43 -1.95 12.94
C ALA A 366 22.66 -1.95 11.61
N ARG A 367 21.82 -0.93 11.35
CA ARG A 367 21.08 -0.83 10.07
C ARG A 367 22.02 -0.64 8.89
N MET A 368 23.02 0.23 9.02
CA MET A 368 24.03 0.45 7.98
C MET A 368 24.84 -0.83 7.70
N ALA A 369 25.23 -1.57 8.73
CA ALA A 369 25.95 -2.84 8.60
C ALA A 369 25.11 -3.94 7.91
N GLN A 370 23.77 -3.86 8.03
CA GLN A 370 22.83 -4.73 7.30
C GLN A 370 22.61 -4.30 5.84
N GLY A 371 23.26 -3.22 5.39
CA GLY A 371 23.09 -2.68 4.03
C GLY A 371 21.79 -1.90 3.82
N MET A 372 21.08 -1.54 4.89
CA MET A 372 19.89 -0.70 4.82
C MET A 372 20.29 0.72 4.40
N PRO A 373 19.67 1.32 3.37
CA PRO A 373 19.88 2.72 3.05
C PRO A 373 19.46 3.65 4.19
N VAL A 374 20.37 4.53 4.65
CA VAL A 374 20.10 5.51 5.70
C VAL A 374 20.33 6.92 5.17
N VAL A 375 19.34 7.79 5.35
CA VAL A 375 19.39 9.20 4.97
C VAL A 375 19.40 10.09 6.21
N PHE A 376 20.27 11.10 6.24
CA PHE A 376 20.25 12.16 7.25
C PHE A 376 19.82 13.48 6.64
N LEU A 377 18.80 14.10 7.22
CA LEU A 377 18.36 15.45 6.91
C LEU A 377 18.61 16.35 8.13
N ASN A 378 19.19 17.52 7.85
CA ASN A 378 19.59 18.57 8.79
C ASN A 378 20.73 18.21 9.77
N ASP A 379 20.67 17.09 10.49
CA ASP A 379 21.70 16.72 11.48
C ASP A 379 21.96 15.20 11.49
N PHE A 380 23.13 14.79 11.96
CA PHE A 380 23.46 13.38 12.20
C PHE A 380 22.90 12.86 13.54
N GLY A 381 22.36 13.72 14.39
CA GLY A 381 21.98 13.39 15.77
C GLY A 381 23.15 13.32 16.73
N THR A 382 24.36 13.61 16.26
CA THR A 382 25.60 13.54 17.04
C THR A 382 26.72 14.34 16.35
N SER A 383 27.70 14.79 17.11
CA SER A 383 28.91 15.39 16.52
C SER A 383 29.72 14.33 15.78
N VAL A 384 29.97 14.55 14.48
CA VAL A 384 30.72 13.62 13.65
C VAL A 384 32.22 13.91 13.77
N SER A 385 32.87 13.22 14.71
CA SER A 385 34.32 13.29 14.94
C SER A 385 35.02 11.98 14.61
N GLY A 386 36.36 11.95 14.62
CA GLY A 386 37.21 10.89 14.06
C GLY A 386 36.69 9.45 14.08
N ALA A 387 36.19 8.93 15.22
CA ALA A 387 35.65 7.57 15.29
C ALA A 387 34.28 7.42 14.62
N VAL A 388 33.36 8.38 14.85
CA VAL A 388 32.01 8.41 14.23
C VAL A 388 32.12 8.62 12.72
N ALA A 389 32.97 9.56 12.28
CA ALA A 389 33.25 9.79 10.86
C ALA A 389 33.74 8.50 10.18
N ARG A 390 34.72 7.80 10.77
CA ARG A 390 35.20 6.51 10.25
C ARG A 390 34.11 5.43 10.25
N GLY A 391 33.25 5.39 11.27
CA GLY A 391 32.10 4.48 11.32
C GLY A 391 31.13 4.68 10.16
N PHE A 392 30.97 5.92 9.69
CA PHE A 392 30.22 6.25 8.48
C PHE A 392 31.06 6.22 7.20
N GLY A 393 32.32 5.79 7.24
CA GLY A 393 33.21 5.81 6.07
C GLY A 393 33.51 7.23 5.54
N LEU A 394 33.34 8.26 6.37
CA LEU A 394 33.65 9.66 6.06
C LEU A 394 35.06 10.05 6.55
N LYS A 395 35.65 11.07 5.94
CA LYS A 395 36.93 11.65 6.36
C LYS A 395 36.69 12.81 7.31
N ALA A 396 37.17 12.71 8.54
CA ALA A 396 37.28 13.88 9.42
C ALA A 396 38.42 14.77 8.93
N VAL A 397 38.16 16.06 8.74
CA VAL A 397 39.12 17.03 8.21
C VAL A 397 39.49 18.07 9.26
N ARG A 398 40.65 18.70 9.09
CA ARG A 398 41.14 19.76 9.98
C ARG A 398 41.06 21.10 9.28
N GLY A 399 40.70 22.14 10.02
CA GLY A 399 40.64 23.51 9.52
C GLY A 399 40.05 24.44 10.58
N ARG A 400 40.13 25.74 10.32
CA ARG A 400 39.51 26.77 11.14
C ARG A 400 38.46 27.50 10.30
N VAL A 401 37.25 27.56 10.82
CA VAL A 401 36.15 28.35 10.26
C VAL A 401 36.48 29.83 10.48
N SER A 402 36.54 30.61 9.39
CA SER A 402 36.71 32.07 9.45
C SER A 402 36.22 32.74 8.17
N GLY A 403 35.87 34.02 8.27
CA GLY A 403 35.41 34.81 7.12
C GLY A 403 34.08 34.31 6.51
N PRO A 404 33.76 34.76 5.28
CA PRO A 404 32.64 34.26 4.49
C PRO A 404 32.81 32.79 4.09
N VAL A 405 31.70 32.11 3.81
CA VAL A 405 31.72 30.74 3.28
C VAL A 405 31.60 30.77 1.76
N GLU A 406 32.48 30.04 1.08
CA GLU A 406 32.52 29.90 -0.37
C GLU A 406 31.96 28.54 -0.80
N VAL A 407 31.15 28.54 -1.86
CA VAL A 407 30.66 27.30 -2.49
C VAL A 407 31.69 26.82 -3.51
N LEU A 408 32.33 25.69 -3.25
CA LEU A 408 33.35 25.10 -4.14
C LEU A 408 32.75 24.10 -5.13
N ALA A 409 31.68 23.39 -4.75
CA ALA A 409 30.96 22.48 -5.63
C ALA A 409 29.48 22.44 -5.25
N LYS A 410 28.60 22.37 -6.25
CA LYS A 410 27.16 22.32 -6.07
C LYS A 410 26.52 21.44 -7.16
N ASP A 411 25.86 20.37 -6.75
CA ASP A 411 25.08 19.49 -7.63
C ASP A 411 23.76 20.16 -8.05
N PRO A 412 23.20 19.87 -9.25
CA PRO A 412 21.91 20.41 -9.69
C PRO A 412 20.73 20.18 -8.74
N MET A 413 20.79 19.16 -7.88
CA MET A 413 19.77 18.95 -6.84
C MET A 413 19.75 20.06 -5.78
N MET A 414 20.82 20.85 -5.65
CA MET A 414 20.96 21.89 -4.62
C MET A 414 20.57 23.28 -5.15
N GLY A 415 19.81 24.01 -4.34
CA GLY A 415 19.25 25.31 -4.68
C GLY A 415 17.87 25.24 -5.34
N PHE A 416 17.02 24.30 -4.92
CA PHE A 416 15.75 23.96 -5.58
C PHE A 416 14.69 25.06 -5.48
N GLU A 417 14.09 25.31 -4.31
CA GLU A 417 13.09 26.39 -4.12
C GLU A 417 13.72 27.71 -3.69
N MET A 418 14.93 27.64 -3.14
CA MET A 418 15.73 28.80 -2.79
C MET A 418 17.21 28.53 -3.05
N PRO A 419 18.03 29.56 -3.38
CA PRO A 419 19.47 29.41 -3.52
C PRO A 419 20.11 28.89 -2.24
N VAL A 420 21.22 28.15 -2.39
CA VAL A 420 22.06 27.78 -1.25
C VAL A 420 22.58 29.06 -0.59
N ALA A 421 22.27 29.24 0.70
CA ALA A 421 22.77 30.32 1.54
C ALA A 421 23.80 29.73 2.54
N PRO A 422 25.10 29.83 2.27
CA PRO A 422 26.12 29.24 3.14
C PRO A 422 26.13 29.84 4.56
N ASP A 423 26.15 29.00 5.61
CA ASP A 423 26.26 29.41 7.00
C ASP A 423 27.50 28.77 7.64
N ARG A 424 28.43 29.61 8.10
CA ARG A 424 29.67 29.15 8.73
C ARG A 424 29.45 28.47 10.08
N ASN A 425 28.33 28.77 10.76
CA ASN A 425 28.02 28.20 12.07
C ASN A 425 27.54 26.75 11.98
N GLN A 426 27.22 26.29 10.76
CA GLN A 426 26.77 24.93 10.46
C GLN A 426 27.90 24.08 9.84
N ALA A 427 29.15 24.53 9.95
CA ALA A 427 30.29 23.84 9.36
C ALA A 427 30.66 22.58 10.17
N GLU A 428 30.35 21.41 9.60
CA GLU A 428 30.81 20.12 10.11
C GLU A 428 32.13 19.73 9.45
N ALA A 429 33.14 19.36 10.24
CA ALA A 429 34.50 19.11 9.76
C ALA A 429 34.67 17.72 9.13
N ILE A 430 33.85 17.44 8.12
CA ILE A 430 33.80 16.17 7.38
C ILE A 430 33.88 16.36 5.87
N GLN A 431 34.42 15.36 5.20
CA GLN A 431 34.39 15.22 3.74
C GLN A 431 34.08 13.77 3.36
N VAL A 432 33.51 13.57 2.18
CA VAL A 432 33.49 12.23 1.61
C VAL A 432 34.88 11.83 1.10
N PRO A 433 35.26 10.55 1.17
CA PRO A 433 36.48 10.06 0.54
C PRO A 433 36.49 10.25 -0.98
N ASP A 434 37.70 10.23 -1.55
CA ASP A 434 37.87 10.08 -2.99
C ASP A 434 37.75 8.58 -3.29
N GLY A 435 36.80 8.18 -4.14
CA GLY A 435 36.57 6.78 -4.48
C GLY A 435 35.16 6.49 -5.01
N ASP A 436 34.98 5.27 -5.50
CA ASP A 436 33.72 4.83 -6.09
C ASP A 436 32.58 4.80 -5.06
N GLY A 437 31.41 5.32 -5.44
CA GLY A 437 30.20 5.31 -4.61
C GLY A 437 30.01 6.49 -3.67
N PHE A 438 30.96 7.44 -3.61
CA PHE A 438 30.78 8.73 -2.93
C PHE A 438 30.61 9.87 -3.94
N ARG A 439 29.63 10.74 -3.70
CA ARG A 439 29.39 11.91 -4.54
C ARG A 439 29.02 13.12 -3.69
N THR A 440 29.86 14.14 -3.69
CA THR A 440 29.56 15.41 -3.03
C THR A 440 28.42 16.13 -3.77
N LEU A 441 27.40 16.54 -3.03
CA LEU A 441 26.31 17.39 -3.53
C LEU A 441 26.55 18.87 -3.22
N LEU A 442 27.18 19.18 -2.08
CA LEU A 442 27.55 20.54 -1.70
C LEU A 442 28.90 20.56 -0.96
N ARG A 443 29.92 21.17 -1.58
CA ARG A 443 31.24 21.41 -0.96
C ARG A 443 31.40 22.89 -0.64
N LEU A 444 31.78 23.18 0.59
CA LEU A 444 31.95 24.53 1.11
C LEU A 444 33.35 24.75 1.66
N ARG A 445 33.79 26.01 1.69
CA ARG A 445 35.02 26.44 2.34
C ARG A 445 34.77 27.64 3.25
N SER A 446 35.20 27.56 4.50
CA SER A 446 35.25 28.71 5.41
C SER A 446 36.62 28.74 6.08
N GLY A 447 37.33 29.85 5.90
CA GLY A 447 38.71 29.98 6.36
C GLY A 447 39.61 28.91 5.75
N THR A 448 40.17 28.05 6.59
CA THR A 448 41.00 26.91 6.16
C THR A 448 40.26 25.57 6.18
N LEU A 449 38.98 25.55 6.59
CA LEU A 449 38.16 24.35 6.58
C LEU A 449 37.44 24.21 5.24
N THR A 450 37.69 23.09 4.54
CA THR A 450 36.89 22.64 3.40
C THR A 450 36.09 21.42 3.82
N TYR A 451 34.78 21.42 3.61
CA TYR A 451 33.87 20.39 4.10
C TYR A 451 32.72 20.11 3.14
N ASP A 452 32.13 18.93 3.27
CA ASP A 452 30.98 18.49 2.45
C ASP A 452 29.70 18.52 3.29
N ALA A 453 28.85 19.51 3.02
CA ALA A 453 27.59 19.71 3.72
C ALA A 453 26.45 18.83 3.20
N ALA A 454 26.61 18.25 2.00
CA ALA A 454 25.67 17.28 1.45
C ALA A 454 26.39 16.28 0.54
N ALA A 455 25.99 15.02 0.59
CA ALA A 455 26.57 13.96 -0.26
C ALA A 455 25.67 12.72 -0.39
N ILE A 456 25.92 11.95 -1.46
CA ILE A 456 25.49 10.55 -1.62
C ILE A 456 26.67 9.64 -1.25
N THR A 457 26.39 8.55 -0.54
CA THR A 457 27.39 7.61 0.01
C THR A 457 26.99 6.15 -0.29
N PRO A 458 27.87 5.15 -0.07
CA PRO A 458 27.53 3.73 -0.23
C PRO A 458 26.49 3.19 0.75
N TRP A 459 26.22 3.87 1.86
CA TRP A 459 25.20 3.51 2.84
C TRP A 459 23.95 4.37 2.76
N GLY A 460 23.97 5.48 2.03
CA GLY A 460 22.78 6.26 1.70
C GLY A 460 23.13 7.68 1.30
N GLY A 461 22.78 8.66 2.12
CA GLY A 461 23.16 10.05 1.85
C GLY A 461 22.84 10.98 3.01
N TYR A 462 23.34 12.21 2.94
CA TYR A 462 23.04 13.23 3.93
C TYR A 462 22.96 14.62 3.29
N VAL A 463 22.13 15.48 3.88
CA VAL A 463 22.06 16.91 3.60
C VAL A 463 21.92 17.63 4.94
N LEU A 464 22.98 18.34 5.36
CA LEU A 464 23.01 19.01 6.66
C LEU A 464 22.32 20.37 6.63
N GLY A 465 21.96 20.86 7.81
CA GLY A 465 21.34 22.16 7.98
C GLY A 465 22.30 23.29 7.55
N PRO A 466 21.78 24.39 6.98
CA PRO A 466 20.39 24.67 6.66
C PRO A 466 20.05 24.27 5.20
N TYR A 467 20.68 23.23 4.65
CA TYR A 467 20.66 22.91 3.22
C TYR A 467 19.68 21.81 2.80
N ALA A 468 18.95 21.18 3.73
CA ALA A 468 17.85 20.28 3.40
C ALA A 468 16.54 21.07 3.27
N VAL A 469 15.98 21.47 4.41
CA VAL A 469 14.85 22.40 4.51
C VAL A 469 15.31 23.60 5.31
N HIS A 470 15.16 24.79 4.74
CA HIS A 470 15.38 26.04 5.46
C HIS A 470 14.07 26.47 6.12
N GLU A 471 14.11 26.69 7.42
CA GLU A 471 12.97 27.15 8.22
C GLU A 471 13.20 28.60 8.67
N SER A 472 12.23 29.48 8.44
CA SER A 472 12.34 30.91 8.74
C SER A 472 11.94 31.29 10.18
N GLY A 473 11.50 30.32 11.00
CA GLY A 473 11.16 30.51 12.41
C GLY A 473 9.82 31.20 12.72
N ILE A 474 9.03 31.62 11.71
CA ILE A 474 7.67 32.19 11.89
C ILE A 474 6.65 31.33 11.15
N GLY A 475 6.09 30.33 11.85
CA GLY A 475 5.06 29.44 11.29
C GLY A 475 5.53 28.63 10.08
N THR A 476 4.57 28.02 9.36
CA THR A 476 4.84 27.15 8.20
C THR A 476 4.94 27.91 6.87
N ALA A 477 4.60 29.20 6.85
CA ALA A 477 4.37 29.95 5.61
C ALA A 477 5.63 30.18 4.76
N ASP A 478 6.83 29.93 5.32
CA ASP A 478 8.09 30.38 4.73
C ASP A 478 9.20 29.30 4.71
N SER A 479 8.89 28.05 5.06
CA SER A 479 9.84 26.93 4.90
C SER A 479 10.11 26.65 3.42
N ARG A 480 11.36 26.32 3.04
CA ARG A 480 11.75 26.04 1.65
C ARG A 480 12.65 24.82 1.55
N TRP A 481 12.41 23.99 0.55
CA TRP A 481 13.36 22.95 0.16
C TRP A 481 14.57 23.57 -0.53
N VAL A 482 15.75 23.38 0.06
CA VAL A 482 17.02 23.78 -0.57
C VAL A 482 17.54 22.65 -1.46
N VAL A 483 17.36 21.39 -1.07
CA VAL A 483 17.60 20.22 -1.92
C VAL A 483 16.31 19.79 -2.63
N GLN A 484 16.38 19.31 -3.89
CA GLN A 484 15.24 18.71 -4.58
C GLN A 484 14.90 17.36 -3.91
N PRO A 485 13.77 17.26 -3.17
CA PRO A 485 13.54 16.13 -2.27
C PRO A 485 13.27 14.80 -2.98
N LEU A 486 12.59 14.80 -4.13
CA LEU A 486 12.28 13.58 -4.87
C LEU A 486 13.54 12.93 -5.45
N ASP A 487 14.46 13.74 -5.98
CA ASP A 487 15.68 13.23 -6.60
C ASP A 487 16.67 12.77 -5.55
N PHE A 488 16.85 13.56 -4.48
CA PHE A 488 17.70 13.18 -3.36
C PHE A 488 17.23 11.90 -2.66
N LEU A 489 15.94 11.81 -2.29
CA LEU A 489 15.41 10.62 -1.62
C LEU A 489 15.47 9.38 -2.52
N ARG A 490 15.19 9.52 -3.82
CA ARG A 490 15.30 8.40 -4.78
C ARG A 490 16.72 7.85 -4.84
N GLU A 491 17.72 8.72 -4.94
CA GLU A 491 19.11 8.30 -5.06
C GLU A 491 19.69 7.81 -3.73
N ALA A 492 19.50 8.57 -2.65
CA ALA A 492 20.08 8.28 -1.35
C ALA A 492 19.47 7.00 -0.71
N LEU A 493 18.17 6.75 -0.91
CA LEU A 493 17.54 5.49 -0.49
C LEU A 493 17.67 4.37 -1.54
N ARG A 494 18.28 4.63 -2.70
CA ARG A 494 18.43 3.66 -3.81
C ARG A 494 17.11 3.05 -4.27
N LEU A 495 16.09 3.89 -4.36
CA LEU A 495 14.73 3.45 -4.68
C LEU A 495 14.65 2.94 -6.13
N PRO A 496 14.25 1.69 -6.37
CA PRO A 496 14.15 1.16 -7.73
C PRO A 496 12.98 1.79 -8.49
N ALA A 497 13.08 1.80 -9.82
CA ALA A 497 11.92 2.06 -10.66
C ALA A 497 10.90 0.90 -10.51
N MET A 498 9.70 1.23 -10.06
CA MET A 498 8.59 0.29 -9.90
C MET A 498 7.26 1.00 -10.21
N PRO A 499 6.18 0.26 -10.51
CA PRO A 499 4.84 0.83 -10.56
C PRO A 499 4.48 1.48 -9.22
N VAL A 500 4.11 2.76 -9.25
CA VAL A 500 3.75 3.54 -8.08
C VAL A 500 2.23 3.64 -7.97
N PRO A 501 1.58 3.10 -6.92
CA PRO A 501 0.16 3.33 -6.70
C PRO A 501 -0.15 4.83 -6.53
N ASP A 502 -1.19 5.33 -7.19
CA ASP A 502 -1.47 6.76 -7.30
C ASP A 502 -2.94 7.09 -6.97
N VAL A 503 -3.14 7.85 -5.90
CA VAL A 503 -4.48 8.23 -5.38
C VAL A 503 -5.03 9.53 -5.97
N THR A 504 -4.39 10.08 -7.00
CA THR A 504 -4.76 11.39 -7.58
C THR A 504 -5.58 11.27 -8.84
N THR A 505 -5.50 10.11 -9.50
CA THR A 505 -6.02 9.88 -10.85
C THR A 505 -6.67 8.51 -10.94
N GLU A 506 -7.74 8.37 -11.72
CA GLU A 506 -8.29 7.08 -12.15
C GLU A 506 -8.85 7.24 -13.57
N ASN A 507 -8.66 6.21 -14.41
CA ASN A 507 -9.17 6.19 -15.78
C ASN A 507 -8.83 7.47 -16.57
N GLY A 508 -7.59 7.95 -16.44
CA GLY A 508 -7.08 9.12 -17.15
C GLY A 508 -7.61 10.47 -16.66
N ARG A 509 -8.35 10.52 -15.55
CA ARG A 509 -8.93 11.74 -14.98
C ARG A 509 -8.52 11.97 -13.54
N ARG A 510 -8.21 13.22 -13.20
CA ARG A 510 -7.90 13.61 -11.82
C ARG A 510 -9.16 13.47 -10.97
N LEU A 511 -9.03 12.96 -9.75
CA LEU A 511 -10.19 12.79 -8.87
C LEU A 511 -10.69 14.15 -8.37
N LEU A 512 -12.00 14.25 -8.16
CA LEU A 512 -12.67 15.34 -7.46
C LEU A 512 -13.43 14.76 -6.27
N THR A 513 -13.19 15.29 -5.09
CA THR A 513 -14.00 15.07 -3.89
C THR A 513 -14.49 16.40 -3.34
N ILE A 514 -15.62 16.36 -2.62
CA ILE A 514 -16.24 17.51 -1.97
C ILE A 514 -16.64 17.08 -0.57
N HIS A 515 -16.19 17.81 0.45
CA HIS A 515 -16.72 17.62 1.80
C HIS A 515 -17.04 18.92 2.50
N ILE A 516 -18.04 18.82 3.37
CA ILE A 516 -18.59 19.93 4.13
C ILE A 516 -18.57 19.57 5.61
N ASP A 517 -17.82 20.33 6.39
CA ASP A 517 -17.79 20.19 7.85
C ASP A 517 -19.00 20.91 8.48
N GLY A 518 -19.41 20.39 9.64
CA GLY A 518 -20.69 20.73 10.28
C GLY A 518 -20.76 22.15 10.84
N ASP A 519 -19.64 22.86 10.92
CA ASP A 519 -19.49 24.11 11.66
C ASP A 519 -20.40 25.22 11.14
N GLY A 520 -21.16 25.81 12.07
CA GLY A 520 -22.05 26.92 11.78
C GLY A 520 -23.25 26.52 10.93
N PHE A 521 -23.67 25.26 11.01
CA PHE A 521 -24.92 24.80 10.38
C PHE A 521 -26.13 25.63 10.86
N ALA A 522 -26.13 25.97 12.15
CA ALA A 522 -27.15 26.78 12.81
C ALA A 522 -26.97 28.31 12.61
N SER A 523 -25.92 28.76 11.94
CA SER A 523 -25.69 30.19 11.71
C SER A 523 -26.75 30.77 10.78
N ARG A 524 -27.18 32.02 11.02
CA ARG A 524 -28.12 32.73 10.14
C ARG A 524 -27.38 33.39 9.00
N ALA A 525 -27.93 33.29 7.80
CA ALA A 525 -27.33 33.92 6.63
C ALA A 525 -27.59 35.43 6.59
N GLU A 526 -26.52 36.21 6.40
CA GLU A 526 -26.53 37.67 6.31
C GLU A 526 -26.78 38.12 4.86
N ILE A 527 -27.84 37.57 4.27
CA ILE A 527 -28.28 37.87 2.90
C ILE A 527 -29.81 38.03 2.85
N PRO A 528 -30.37 38.81 1.91
CA PRO A 528 -31.82 38.96 1.78
C PRO A 528 -32.52 37.61 1.57
N GLY A 529 -33.59 37.35 2.33
CA GLY A 529 -34.28 36.05 2.29
C GLY A 529 -33.44 34.88 2.84
N GLY A 530 -32.42 35.19 3.64
CA GLY A 530 -31.53 34.22 4.28
C GLY A 530 -32.23 33.43 5.39
N GLY A 531 -32.04 32.11 5.37
CA GLY A 531 -32.43 31.19 6.44
C GLY A 531 -31.21 30.78 7.27
N PHE A 532 -31.23 29.55 7.76
CA PHE A 532 -30.03 28.93 8.33
C PHE A 532 -29.02 28.58 7.23
N SER A 533 -27.73 28.55 7.58
CA SER A 533 -26.65 28.37 6.62
C SER A 533 -26.77 27.06 5.85
N GLY A 534 -27.15 25.96 6.53
CA GLY A 534 -27.41 24.67 5.87
C GLY A 534 -28.51 24.74 4.80
N GLU A 535 -29.58 25.50 5.05
CA GLU A 535 -30.67 25.69 4.07
C GLU A 535 -30.19 26.53 2.87
N VAL A 536 -29.40 27.57 3.13
CA VAL A 536 -28.83 28.42 2.06
C VAL A 536 -27.86 27.62 1.20
N LEU A 537 -27.00 26.79 1.78
CA LEU A 537 -26.10 25.92 1.03
C LEU A 537 -26.85 24.91 0.16
N LEU A 538 -27.91 24.29 0.69
CA LEU A 538 -28.77 23.39 -0.08
C LEU A 538 -29.33 24.11 -1.32
N ARG A 539 -29.89 25.30 -1.12
CA ARG A 539 -30.53 26.09 -2.18
C ARG A 539 -29.54 26.64 -3.22
N GLU A 540 -28.45 27.25 -2.76
CA GLU A 540 -27.56 28.05 -3.60
C GLU A 540 -26.43 27.22 -4.25
N ILE A 541 -26.03 26.12 -3.63
CA ILE A 541 -24.88 25.30 -4.04
C ILE A 541 -25.33 23.88 -4.36
N PHE A 542 -25.94 23.16 -3.42
CA PHE A 542 -26.11 21.71 -3.57
C PHE A 542 -27.10 21.37 -4.69
N ASP A 543 -28.28 21.99 -4.70
CA ASP A 543 -29.32 21.76 -5.71
C ASP A 543 -28.91 22.27 -7.11
N ARG A 544 -28.02 23.28 -7.14
CA ARG A 544 -27.48 23.88 -8.36
C ARG A 544 -26.48 22.96 -9.06
N TYR A 545 -25.56 22.36 -8.30
CA TYR A 545 -24.44 21.61 -8.87
C TYR A 545 -24.65 20.09 -8.88
N ARG A 546 -25.29 19.54 -7.85
CA ARG A 546 -25.60 18.09 -7.71
C ARG A 546 -24.41 17.16 -7.96
N LEU A 547 -23.21 17.60 -7.56
CA LEU A 547 -22.00 16.78 -7.53
C LEU A 547 -22.02 15.86 -6.31
N PRO A 548 -21.41 14.65 -6.37
CA PRO A 548 -21.23 13.82 -5.19
C PRO A 548 -20.43 14.60 -4.14
N MET A 549 -20.98 14.71 -2.94
CA MET A 549 -20.39 15.41 -1.81
C MET A 549 -20.64 14.65 -0.52
N THR A 550 -19.83 14.88 0.50
CA THR A 550 -20.00 14.28 1.82
C THR A 550 -20.20 15.39 2.85
N MET A 551 -21.28 15.37 3.61
CA MET A 551 -21.58 16.43 4.57
C MET A 551 -21.76 15.88 5.97
N SER A 552 -21.15 16.54 6.95
CA SER A 552 -21.32 16.24 8.36
C SER A 552 -22.18 17.30 9.07
N VAL A 553 -22.61 16.97 10.29
CA VAL A 553 -23.22 17.90 11.25
C VAL A 553 -22.61 17.68 12.62
N ILE A 554 -22.49 18.77 13.40
CA ILE A 554 -22.18 18.69 14.83
C ILE A 554 -23.50 18.43 15.56
N GLN A 555 -23.64 17.29 16.24
CA GLN A 555 -24.92 16.99 16.92
C GLN A 555 -25.28 18.10 17.93
N GLY A 556 -24.30 18.60 18.68
CA GLY A 556 -24.50 19.66 19.67
C GLY A 556 -25.01 20.99 19.11
N GLU A 557 -24.88 21.26 17.81
CA GLU A 557 -25.48 22.45 17.19
C GLU A 557 -26.91 22.23 16.70
N VAL A 558 -27.26 20.99 16.34
CA VAL A 558 -28.50 20.66 15.63
C VAL A 558 -29.59 20.09 16.56
N SER A 559 -29.19 19.39 17.61
CA SER A 559 -30.07 18.53 18.41
C SER A 559 -30.69 19.24 19.63
N ARG A 560 -31.74 18.64 20.19
CA ARG A 560 -32.41 19.12 21.41
C ARG A 560 -31.57 18.97 22.68
N ASP A 561 -30.58 18.10 22.67
CA ASP A 561 -29.62 17.86 23.75
C ASP A 561 -28.31 18.65 23.54
N GLY A 562 -28.29 19.57 22.57
CA GLY A 562 -27.16 20.45 22.27
C GLY A 562 -27.28 21.87 22.85
N MET A 563 -26.49 22.79 22.30
CA MET A 563 -26.42 24.20 22.70
C MET A 563 -27.71 24.99 22.42
N TYR A 564 -28.45 24.61 21.37
CA TYR A 564 -29.61 25.37 20.88
C TYR A 564 -30.91 24.54 20.84
N PRO A 565 -31.40 24.04 22.00
CA PRO A 565 -32.52 23.10 22.04
C PRO A 565 -33.80 23.63 21.39
N LYS A 566 -34.01 24.95 21.41
CA LYS A 566 -35.17 25.62 20.79
C LYS A 566 -35.11 25.65 19.27
N LEU A 567 -33.91 25.61 18.67
CA LEU A 567 -33.72 25.64 17.21
C LEU A 567 -33.80 24.26 16.57
N ALA A 568 -33.67 23.18 17.34
CA ALA A 568 -33.65 21.82 16.82
C ALA A 568 -34.89 21.46 15.97
N ALA A 569 -36.06 21.99 16.32
CA ALA A 569 -37.29 21.78 15.56
C ALA A 569 -37.23 22.35 14.13
N GLU A 570 -36.37 23.34 13.88
CA GLU A 570 -36.11 23.93 12.56
C GLU A 570 -34.87 23.30 11.89
N LEU A 571 -33.81 23.02 12.65
CA LEU A 571 -32.53 22.53 12.12
C LEU A 571 -32.56 21.05 11.69
N GLU A 572 -33.17 20.17 12.48
CA GLU A 572 -33.21 18.75 12.13
C GLU A 572 -33.97 18.47 10.80
N PRO A 573 -35.13 19.12 10.51
CA PRO A 573 -35.76 19.00 9.19
C PRO A 573 -34.84 19.42 8.03
N ILE A 574 -34.02 20.47 8.21
CA ILE A 574 -33.06 20.90 7.19
C ILE A 574 -32.00 19.82 6.97
N ALA A 575 -31.42 19.28 8.05
CA ALA A 575 -30.44 18.20 7.97
C ALA A 575 -31.04 16.94 7.30
N ARG A 576 -32.25 16.53 7.67
CA ARG A 576 -32.98 15.42 7.02
C ARG A 576 -33.17 15.67 5.53
N LYS A 577 -33.55 16.90 5.13
CA LYS A 577 -33.74 17.27 3.72
C LYS A 577 -32.44 17.20 2.92
N ILE A 578 -31.32 17.60 3.52
CA ILE A 578 -29.99 17.50 2.91
C ILE A 578 -29.56 16.03 2.80
N PHE A 579 -29.64 15.26 3.89
CA PHE A 579 -29.26 13.84 3.89
C PHE A 579 -30.17 12.96 3.03
N ALA A 580 -31.39 13.40 2.70
CA ALA A 580 -32.24 12.73 1.72
C ALA A 580 -31.75 12.89 0.27
N GLN A 581 -30.87 13.86 -0.03
CA GLN A 581 -30.40 14.07 -1.41
C GLN A 581 -29.52 12.91 -1.90
N PRO A 582 -29.70 12.42 -3.14
CA PRO A 582 -28.98 11.26 -3.65
C PRO A 582 -27.47 11.49 -3.88
N TYR A 583 -27.05 12.75 -3.98
CA TYR A 583 -25.64 13.15 -4.19
C TYR A 583 -24.93 13.61 -2.91
N VAL A 584 -25.57 13.51 -1.74
CA VAL A 584 -24.96 13.89 -0.44
C VAL A 584 -24.70 12.63 0.38
N GLU A 585 -23.47 12.25 0.63
CA GLU A 585 -23.12 11.22 1.60
C GLU A 585 -23.19 11.78 3.04
N VAL A 586 -23.58 10.93 4.00
CA VAL A 586 -23.79 11.33 5.40
C VAL A 586 -22.51 11.10 6.22
N ALA A 587 -22.05 12.15 6.90
CA ALA A 587 -20.93 12.10 7.83
C ALA A 587 -21.32 12.60 9.24
N SER A 588 -20.47 12.31 10.23
CA SER A 588 -20.54 12.90 11.57
C SER A 588 -19.41 13.91 11.77
N HIS A 589 -19.69 15.00 12.48
CA HIS A 589 -18.70 15.96 12.98
C HIS A 589 -18.68 16.00 14.50
N THR A 590 -18.84 14.82 15.12
CA THR A 590 -18.87 14.60 16.57
C THR A 590 -20.09 15.17 17.29
N PHE A 591 -20.10 15.14 18.61
CA PHE A 591 -21.17 15.67 19.45
C PHE A 591 -20.89 17.11 19.87
N SER A 592 -19.79 17.34 20.59
CA SER A 592 -19.43 18.64 21.14
C SER A 592 -18.38 19.41 20.34
N HIS A 593 -17.90 18.85 19.23
CA HIS A 593 -16.83 19.45 18.42
C HIS A 593 -15.59 19.79 19.27
N PRO A 594 -14.79 18.78 19.66
CA PRO A 594 -13.49 19.02 20.27
C PRO A 594 -12.61 19.92 19.40
N PHE A 595 -12.03 20.97 20.01
CA PHE A 595 -11.09 21.90 19.38
C PHE A 595 -9.65 21.39 19.44
N GLU A 596 -9.28 20.72 20.52
CA GLU A 596 -7.94 20.17 20.78
C GLU A 596 -8.03 18.67 21.09
N TRP A 597 -7.76 17.81 20.12
CA TRP A 597 -7.98 16.38 20.28
C TRP A 597 -7.02 15.71 21.28
N ALA A 598 -5.82 16.25 21.46
CA ALA A 598 -4.87 15.73 22.44
C ALA A 598 -5.41 15.78 23.89
N ARG A 599 -6.36 16.68 24.18
CA ARG A 599 -6.98 16.86 25.51
C ARG A 599 -8.17 15.91 25.75
N THR A 600 -8.62 15.19 24.72
CA THR A 600 -9.73 14.23 24.81
C THR A 600 -9.34 12.91 25.47
N VAL A 601 -8.05 12.69 25.68
CA VAL A 601 -7.48 11.53 26.37
C VAL A 601 -6.57 12.01 27.50
N PRO A 602 -6.46 11.27 28.62
CA PRO A 602 -5.47 11.57 29.64
C PRO A 602 -4.05 11.53 29.05
N ALA A 603 -3.20 12.49 29.44
CA ALA A 603 -1.81 12.52 29.01
C ALA A 603 -1.07 11.22 29.40
N GLN A 604 -0.39 10.59 28.43
CA GLN A 604 0.50 9.47 28.71
C GLN A 604 1.77 10.01 29.40
N GLY A 605 1.96 9.66 30.68
CA GLY A 605 3.12 10.08 31.47
C GLY A 605 2.91 11.38 32.24
N GLY A 606 2.17 11.29 33.36
CA GLY A 606 2.39 12.10 34.56
C GLY A 606 2.54 13.61 34.40
N ASN A 607 1.49 14.28 33.92
CA ASN A 607 0.91 15.47 34.55
C ASN A 607 -0.30 15.85 33.71
N ALA A 608 -1.48 15.35 34.12
CA ALA A 608 -2.71 15.99 33.70
C ALA A 608 -2.56 17.48 34.04
N ALA A 609 -2.84 18.36 33.09
CA ALA A 609 -3.31 19.69 33.44
C ALA A 609 -4.71 19.52 34.09
N ALA A 610 -4.73 18.90 35.28
CA ALA A 610 -5.83 18.92 36.20
C ALA A 610 -5.94 20.37 36.67
N GLY A 611 -6.72 21.18 35.95
CA GLY A 611 -6.87 22.60 36.28
C GLY A 611 -7.66 23.47 35.29
N ALA A 612 -7.88 23.04 34.05
CA ALA A 612 -8.77 23.76 33.12
C ALA A 612 -10.03 22.91 32.89
N GLY A 613 -11.20 23.45 33.26
CA GLY A 613 -12.49 22.75 33.11
C GLY A 613 -12.81 22.37 31.66
N ASP A 614 -13.70 21.39 31.50
CA ASP A 614 -14.17 20.84 30.21
C ASP A 614 -14.59 21.90 29.18
N GLU A 615 -15.14 23.03 29.62
CA GLU A 615 -15.59 24.14 28.77
C GLU A 615 -14.47 24.80 27.92
N ALA A 616 -13.18 24.50 28.18
CA ALA A 616 -12.05 25.18 27.54
C ALA A 616 -11.66 24.62 26.16
N PHE A 617 -12.13 23.43 25.74
CA PHE A 617 -11.63 22.77 24.52
C PHE A 617 -12.69 22.03 23.68
N HIS A 618 -13.97 22.26 23.94
CA HIS A 618 -15.08 21.86 23.08
C HIS A 618 -16.26 22.83 23.24
N LEU A 619 -17.30 22.71 22.41
CA LEU A 619 -18.50 23.54 22.55
C LEU A 619 -19.14 23.40 23.92
N ASN A 620 -19.57 24.51 24.52
CA ASN A 620 -20.19 24.52 25.85
C ASN A 620 -21.63 23.97 25.78
N ILE A 621 -21.77 22.66 25.96
CA ILE A 621 -23.06 21.95 25.96
C ILE A 621 -23.52 21.75 27.42
N PRO A 622 -24.71 22.24 27.82
CA PRO A 622 -25.19 22.12 29.19
C PRO A 622 -25.24 20.68 29.69
N GLY A 623 -24.57 20.42 30.82
CA GLY A 623 -24.58 19.11 31.50
C GLY A 623 -23.76 18.02 30.81
N TYR A 624 -22.94 18.38 29.82
CA TYR A 624 -22.03 17.46 29.15
C TYR A 624 -20.63 17.49 29.78
N THR A 625 -20.01 16.32 29.85
CA THR A 625 -18.61 16.09 30.23
C THR A 625 -17.99 15.27 29.11
N MET A 626 -16.79 15.64 28.67
CA MET A 626 -16.15 15.04 27.50
C MET A 626 -16.06 13.50 27.59
N ASP A 627 -16.66 12.79 26.62
CA ASP A 627 -16.64 11.34 26.49
C ASP A 627 -16.48 10.91 25.02
N LEU A 628 -15.43 10.15 24.73
CA LEU A 628 -15.12 9.73 23.36
C LEU A 628 -16.19 8.84 22.72
N ASN A 629 -16.88 7.99 23.50
CA ASN A 629 -17.94 7.15 22.96
C ASN A 629 -19.16 7.99 22.57
N ARG A 630 -19.46 9.02 23.36
CA ARG A 630 -20.53 9.98 23.08
C ARG A 630 -20.20 10.83 21.85
N GLU A 631 -18.97 11.33 21.76
CA GLU A 631 -18.49 12.11 20.62
C GLU A 631 -18.61 11.34 19.31
N ILE A 632 -18.19 10.07 19.30
CA ILE A 632 -18.08 9.29 18.07
C ILE A 632 -19.31 8.41 17.89
N GLY A 633 -19.43 7.33 18.67
CA GLY A 633 -20.51 6.36 18.53
C GLY A 633 -21.90 6.98 18.78
N GLY A 634 -22.02 7.79 19.84
CA GLY A 634 -23.28 8.44 20.19
C GLY A 634 -23.78 9.43 19.14
N SER A 635 -22.88 10.24 18.57
CA SER A 635 -23.22 11.16 17.47
C SER A 635 -23.61 10.41 16.19
N ILE A 636 -22.87 9.36 15.83
CA ILE A 636 -23.19 8.47 14.71
C ILE A 636 -24.59 7.87 14.89
N ASP A 637 -24.91 7.33 16.06
CA ASP A 637 -26.20 6.72 16.37
C ASP A 637 -27.35 7.74 16.34
N TYR A 638 -27.12 8.96 16.80
CA TYR A 638 -28.10 10.04 16.71
C TYR A 638 -28.42 10.38 15.24
N ILE A 639 -27.39 10.58 14.42
CA ILE A 639 -27.55 10.91 13.00
C ILE A 639 -28.29 9.78 12.28
N ASN A 640 -27.85 8.53 12.46
CA ASN A 640 -28.47 7.35 11.85
C ASN A 640 -29.96 7.19 12.20
N ARG A 641 -30.34 7.49 13.45
CA ARG A 641 -31.72 7.32 13.92
C ARG A 641 -32.63 8.50 13.56
N SER A 642 -32.10 9.72 13.57
CA SER A 642 -32.93 10.93 13.62
C SER A 642 -32.85 11.79 12.36
N LEU A 643 -31.73 11.70 11.62
CA LEU A 643 -31.42 12.59 10.50
C LEU A 643 -31.24 11.86 9.16
N ALA A 644 -30.58 10.72 9.16
CA ALA A 644 -30.26 9.98 7.94
C ALA A 644 -31.46 9.15 7.44
N PRO A 645 -31.63 8.99 6.11
CA PRO A 645 -32.60 8.04 5.55
C PRO A 645 -32.26 6.58 5.91
N ALA A 646 -33.29 5.74 6.02
CA ALA A 646 -33.12 4.30 6.17
C ALA A 646 -32.35 3.72 4.96
N GLY A 647 -31.18 3.12 5.21
CA GLY A 647 -30.30 2.58 4.17
C GLY A 647 -29.13 3.48 3.76
N LYS A 648 -28.99 4.66 4.37
CA LYS A 648 -27.89 5.59 4.11
C LYS A 648 -27.23 6.05 5.42
N PRO A 649 -26.62 5.11 6.17
CA PRO A 649 -26.02 5.42 7.45
C PRO A 649 -24.80 6.34 7.29
N VAL A 650 -24.35 6.92 8.40
CA VAL A 650 -23.05 7.59 8.49
C VAL A 650 -21.96 6.63 7.99
N SER A 651 -21.16 7.09 7.03
CA SER A 651 -20.05 6.32 6.44
C SER A 651 -18.68 6.93 6.74
N LEU A 652 -18.64 8.20 7.18
CA LEU A 652 -17.43 8.96 7.45
C LEU A 652 -17.54 9.81 8.72
N LEU A 653 -16.47 9.86 9.51
CA LEU A 653 -16.26 10.86 10.54
C LEU A 653 -15.27 11.90 10.01
N LEU A 654 -15.68 13.16 10.00
CA LEU A 654 -14.84 14.30 9.68
C LEU A 654 -14.34 14.87 11.00
N TRP A 655 -13.03 14.94 11.20
CA TRP A 655 -12.45 15.39 12.47
C TRP A 655 -12.66 16.87 12.69
N SER A 656 -13.12 17.25 13.89
CA SER A 656 -13.31 18.64 14.33
C SER A 656 -12.01 19.30 14.78
N GLY A 657 -12.02 20.63 14.88
CA GLY A 657 -10.96 21.38 15.55
C GLY A 657 -9.59 21.27 14.87
N ASP A 658 -8.55 21.00 15.66
CA ASP A 658 -7.18 20.81 15.18
C ASP A 658 -7.01 19.60 14.24
N CYS A 659 -8.02 18.72 14.14
CA CYS A 659 -8.00 17.48 13.38
C CYS A 659 -6.83 16.55 13.75
N GLN A 660 -6.42 16.49 15.02
CA GLN A 660 -5.32 15.63 15.49
C GLN A 660 -5.83 14.53 16.43
N PRO A 661 -6.71 13.63 15.98
CA PRO A 661 -7.30 12.58 16.82
C PRO A 661 -6.21 11.67 17.44
N PRO A 662 -6.33 11.33 18.73
CA PRO A 662 -5.49 10.29 19.32
C PRO A 662 -5.87 8.91 18.76
N ALA A 663 -4.99 7.91 18.94
CA ALA A 663 -5.23 6.54 18.46
C ALA A 663 -6.48 5.91 19.09
N GLU A 664 -6.85 6.33 20.31
CA GLU A 664 -8.09 5.97 21.00
C GLU A 664 -9.33 6.34 20.20
N ALA A 665 -9.37 7.57 19.67
CA ALA A 665 -10.49 8.06 18.88
C ALA A 665 -10.57 7.35 17.51
N LEU A 666 -9.42 7.12 16.86
CA LEU A 666 -9.36 6.37 15.60
C LEU A 666 -9.86 4.92 15.78
N ARG A 667 -9.57 4.27 16.91
CA ARG A 667 -10.10 2.92 17.19
C ARG A 667 -11.63 2.90 17.30
N LEU A 668 -12.25 3.98 17.78
CA LEU A 668 -13.71 4.05 17.89
C LEU A 668 -14.39 4.19 16.53
N THR A 669 -13.77 4.87 15.55
CA THR A 669 -14.29 4.91 14.18
C THR A 669 -14.21 3.53 13.52
N ASP A 670 -13.10 2.81 13.70
CA ASP A 670 -12.94 1.42 13.24
C ASP A 670 -14.00 0.48 13.86
N GLN A 671 -14.23 0.60 15.17
CA GLN A 671 -15.27 -0.18 15.88
C GLN A 671 -16.68 0.13 15.36
N ALA A 672 -16.95 1.41 15.06
CA ALA A 672 -18.20 1.85 14.44
C ALA A 672 -18.31 1.49 12.94
N ARG A 673 -17.24 0.96 12.32
CA ARG A 673 -17.14 0.67 10.88
C ARG A 673 -17.37 1.92 10.02
N VAL A 674 -16.89 3.06 10.50
CA VAL A 674 -16.98 4.35 9.86
C VAL A 674 -15.57 4.80 9.49
N PHE A 675 -15.38 5.27 8.26
CA PHE A 675 -14.09 5.81 7.84
C PHE A 675 -13.77 7.13 8.55
N ASN A 676 -12.54 7.61 8.47
CA ASN A 676 -12.17 8.91 9.03
C ASN A 676 -11.38 9.76 8.03
N MET A 677 -11.59 11.08 8.05
CA MET A 677 -10.84 12.05 7.25
C MET A 677 -10.76 13.41 7.96
N ASN A 678 -9.78 14.21 7.55
CA ASN A 678 -9.43 15.60 7.91
C ASN A 678 -8.09 15.67 8.65
N GLY A 679 -7.60 16.89 8.84
CA GLY A 679 -6.17 17.16 8.96
C GLY A 679 -5.51 17.24 7.59
N GLY A 680 -4.22 17.58 7.57
CA GLY A 680 -3.48 17.83 6.34
C GLY A 680 -3.64 19.26 5.83
N ASP A 681 -2.58 20.05 5.93
CA ASP A 681 -2.57 21.49 5.63
C ASP A 681 -2.01 21.79 4.23
N THR A 682 -2.61 21.21 3.19
CA THR A 682 -2.17 21.54 1.81
C THR A 682 -2.67 22.93 1.42
N LEU A 683 -1.77 23.93 1.49
CA LEU A 683 -2.03 25.36 1.27
C LEU A 683 -0.99 26.02 0.33
N ILE A 684 -0.43 25.28 -0.62
CA ILE A 684 0.44 25.86 -1.64
C ILE A 684 -0.34 26.90 -2.48
N THR A 685 0.23 28.10 -2.63
CA THR A 685 -0.38 29.22 -3.38
C THR A 685 0.70 29.94 -4.19
N ARG A 686 0.32 30.85 -5.09
CA ARG A 686 1.30 31.63 -5.87
C ARG A 686 2.17 32.54 -5.00
N SER A 687 1.66 32.97 -3.83
CA SER A 687 2.42 33.75 -2.84
C SER A 687 3.29 32.89 -1.92
N ASN A 688 3.02 31.58 -1.83
CA ASN A 688 3.84 30.60 -1.12
C ASN A 688 3.98 29.31 -1.96
N PRO A 689 4.77 29.35 -3.05
CA PRO A 689 4.86 28.25 -4.01
C PRO A 689 5.87 27.19 -3.57
N SER A 690 5.74 26.65 -2.36
CA SER A 690 6.65 25.64 -1.80
C SER A 690 5.97 24.29 -1.61
N TRP A 691 6.69 23.22 -1.93
CA TRP A 691 6.30 21.84 -1.66
C TRP A 691 6.26 21.50 -0.17
N THR A 692 6.87 22.34 0.69
CA THR A 692 6.68 22.25 2.15
C THR A 692 5.25 22.55 2.59
N ALA A 693 4.44 23.20 1.74
CA ALA A 693 3.02 23.50 1.96
C ALA A 693 2.09 22.43 1.34
N ILE A 694 2.60 21.23 1.06
CA ILE A 694 1.80 20.10 0.54
C ILE A 694 1.89 18.95 1.55
N ALA A 695 0.76 18.64 2.19
CA ALA A 695 0.66 17.59 3.19
C ALA A 695 0.79 16.17 2.59
N PRO A 696 1.14 15.13 3.37
CA PRO A 696 1.08 13.74 2.91
C PRO A 696 -0.36 13.24 2.73
N LEU A 697 -0.54 11.95 2.41
CA LEU A 697 -1.87 11.31 2.27
C LEU A 697 -2.58 11.07 3.61
N GLY A 698 -1.83 11.05 4.70
CA GLY A 698 -2.29 10.71 6.03
C GLY A 698 -1.12 10.34 6.93
N ILE A 699 -1.42 9.80 8.11
CA ILE A 699 -0.44 9.52 9.15
C ILE A 699 -0.77 8.22 9.91
N ASN A 700 0.27 7.39 10.10
CA ASN A 700 0.19 6.22 10.98
C ASN A 700 0.32 6.67 12.45
N LYS A 701 -0.61 6.24 13.28
CA LYS A 701 -0.62 6.47 14.74
C LYS A 701 -0.43 5.16 15.51
N PRO A 702 -0.11 5.19 16.81
CA PRO A 702 0.10 4.00 17.62
C PRO A 702 -1.04 2.98 17.54
N GLY A 703 -0.73 1.70 17.70
CA GLY A 703 -1.72 0.62 17.65
C GLY A 703 -2.18 0.25 16.23
N GLY A 704 -1.50 0.74 15.19
CA GLY A 704 -1.82 0.42 13.79
C GLY A 704 -3.01 1.19 13.22
N THR A 705 -3.43 2.27 13.88
CA THR A 705 -4.48 3.15 13.38
C THR A 705 -3.94 4.13 12.34
N PHE A 706 -4.76 4.48 11.35
CA PHE A 706 -4.38 5.41 10.29
C PHE A 706 -5.41 6.54 10.17
N GLN A 707 -4.92 7.77 10.14
CA GLN A 707 -5.72 8.95 9.84
C GLN A 707 -5.52 9.37 8.38
N VAL A 708 -6.61 9.51 7.63
CA VAL A 708 -6.57 10.01 6.25
C VAL A 708 -6.66 11.53 6.25
N PHE A 709 -5.74 12.19 5.55
CA PHE A 709 -5.77 13.65 5.43
C PHE A 709 -6.67 14.12 4.29
N ALA A 710 -7.26 15.30 4.47
CA ALA A 710 -7.94 15.99 3.40
C ALA A 710 -6.93 16.36 2.28
N PRO A 711 -7.29 16.25 0.98
CA PRO A 711 -6.34 16.57 -0.07
C PRO A 711 -5.91 18.04 -0.13
N ASN A 712 -6.82 18.96 0.19
CA ASN A 712 -6.65 20.42 0.14
C ASN A 712 -7.36 21.04 1.34
N GLN A 713 -6.89 22.20 1.79
CA GLN A 713 -7.40 22.88 2.99
C GLN A 713 -8.74 23.59 2.74
N ASN A 714 -9.54 23.74 3.80
CA ASN A 714 -10.83 24.43 3.81
C ASN A 714 -10.72 25.95 3.68
N GLU A 715 -11.86 26.63 3.57
CA GLU A 715 -11.95 28.08 3.45
C GLU A 715 -11.43 28.86 4.66
N ASN A 716 -11.38 28.22 5.83
CA ASN A 716 -11.02 28.87 7.10
C ASN A 716 -9.65 29.56 7.02
N VAL A 717 -8.65 28.85 6.49
CA VAL A 717 -7.28 29.37 6.36
C VAL A 717 -7.16 30.48 5.30
N TYR A 718 -8.00 30.45 4.26
CA TYR A 718 -8.00 31.47 3.21
C TYR A 718 -8.74 32.75 3.64
N THR A 719 -9.49 32.70 4.73
CA THR A 719 -10.36 33.77 5.21
C THR A 719 -9.95 34.30 6.59
N ASN A 720 -8.71 34.02 7.01
CA ASN A 720 -8.16 34.43 8.31
C ASN A 720 -9.06 34.02 9.48
N LEU A 721 -9.31 32.71 9.62
CA LEU A 721 -10.21 32.18 10.65
C LEU A 721 -11.62 32.77 10.58
N TRP A 722 -12.15 32.92 9.37
CA TRP A 722 -13.44 33.57 9.09
C TRP A 722 -13.53 35.05 9.53
N HIS A 723 -12.40 35.75 9.74
CA HIS A 723 -12.37 37.21 9.95
C HIS A 723 -12.32 38.03 8.65
N GLY A 724 -12.23 37.35 7.51
CA GLY A 724 -12.21 37.94 6.19
C GLY A 724 -10.79 38.09 5.61
N PRO A 725 -10.68 38.37 4.30
CA PRO A 725 -11.77 38.60 3.35
C PRO A 725 -12.58 37.33 3.05
N PHE A 726 -13.92 37.39 3.14
CA PHE A 726 -14.81 36.23 2.96
C PHE A 726 -14.84 35.65 1.52
N TYR A 727 -14.18 36.30 0.57
CA TYR A 727 -13.97 35.76 -0.79
C TYR A 727 -12.63 35.00 -0.92
N GLY A 728 -11.82 34.93 0.14
CA GLY A 728 -10.46 34.39 0.08
C GLY A 728 -10.35 32.96 -0.44
N PHE A 729 -11.41 32.14 -0.27
CA PHE A 729 -11.43 30.76 -0.74
C PHE A 729 -11.26 30.60 -2.26
N GLU A 730 -11.49 31.65 -3.05
CA GLU A 730 -11.19 31.62 -4.50
C GLU A 730 -9.72 31.21 -4.78
N ARG A 731 -8.81 31.46 -3.84
CA ARG A 731 -7.39 31.12 -3.96
C ARG A 731 -7.10 29.62 -3.89
N VAL A 732 -8.04 28.78 -3.47
CA VAL A 732 -7.89 27.31 -3.55
C VAL A 732 -7.65 26.83 -4.98
N ILE A 733 -8.10 27.60 -5.98
CA ILE A 733 -7.82 27.35 -7.39
C ILE A 733 -6.30 27.37 -7.67
N GLU A 734 -5.55 28.28 -7.03
CA GLU A 734 -4.08 28.30 -7.13
C GLU A 734 -3.48 26.98 -6.62
N THR A 735 -4.00 26.47 -5.51
CA THR A 735 -3.59 25.18 -4.94
C THR A 735 -3.90 24.03 -5.88
N PHE A 736 -5.07 24.02 -6.53
CA PHE A 736 -5.42 22.99 -7.52
C PHE A 736 -4.46 22.99 -8.71
N GLU A 737 -4.06 24.16 -9.21
CA GLU A 737 -3.12 24.30 -10.32
C GLU A 737 -1.71 23.84 -9.95
N LEU A 738 -1.19 24.33 -8.81
CA LEU A 738 0.18 24.05 -8.35
C LEU A 738 0.38 22.61 -7.87
N THR A 739 -0.69 21.90 -7.57
CA THR A 739 -0.65 20.45 -7.23
C THR A 739 -0.97 19.53 -8.42
N ASP A 740 -1.24 20.07 -9.62
CA ASP A 740 -1.42 19.29 -10.86
C ASP A 740 -0.16 19.28 -11.74
N ARG A 741 0.59 20.38 -11.75
CA ARG A 741 1.71 20.61 -12.67
C ARG A 741 2.93 21.24 -11.96
N PRO A 742 4.16 20.88 -12.35
CA PRO A 742 4.50 19.87 -13.37
C PRO A 742 4.20 18.44 -12.90
N TYR A 743 4.18 18.21 -11.59
CA TYR A 743 3.83 16.94 -10.96
C TYR A 743 2.43 17.01 -10.34
N ARG A 744 1.69 15.90 -10.42
CA ARG A 744 0.41 15.77 -9.75
C ARG A 744 0.60 15.17 -8.35
N PHE A 745 0.41 15.97 -7.32
CA PHE A 745 0.57 15.56 -5.91
C PHE A 745 -0.76 15.23 -5.23
N LYS A 746 -1.85 15.86 -5.65
CA LYS A 746 -3.15 15.79 -4.97
C LYS A 746 -4.30 15.59 -5.95
N PRO A 747 -5.40 14.93 -5.57
CA PRO A 747 -6.68 15.12 -6.24
C PRO A 747 -7.20 16.56 -6.01
N VAL A 748 -8.34 16.91 -6.62
CA VAL A 748 -9.05 18.17 -6.32
C VAL A 748 -10.00 17.91 -5.16
N ASN A 749 -9.96 18.75 -4.13
CA ASN A 749 -10.88 18.71 -3.00
C ASN A 749 -11.53 20.07 -2.76
N ILE A 750 -12.85 20.16 -2.86
CA ILE A 750 -13.60 21.33 -2.37
C ILE A 750 -14.00 21.05 -0.93
N TYR A 751 -13.23 21.62 0.00
CA TYR A 751 -13.45 21.50 1.44
C TYR A 751 -13.88 22.86 1.99
N TYR A 752 -14.99 22.89 2.72
CA TYR A 752 -15.47 24.08 3.41
C TYR A 752 -16.41 23.70 4.56
N HIS A 753 -16.85 24.66 5.34
CA HIS A 753 -17.77 24.49 6.45
C HIS A 753 -19.16 25.01 6.14
N SER A 754 -20.14 24.59 6.95
CA SER A 754 -21.53 25.01 6.78
C SER A 754 -21.70 26.53 6.87
N TYR A 755 -20.92 27.25 7.70
CA TYR A 755 -20.98 28.72 7.80
C TYR A 755 -20.64 29.46 6.50
N SER A 756 -20.05 28.80 5.50
CA SER A 756 -19.80 29.44 4.19
C SER A 756 -21.09 29.91 3.49
N GLY A 757 -22.24 29.34 3.85
CA GLY A 757 -23.56 29.80 3.40
C GLY A 757 -23.99 31.16 3.94
N THR A 758 -23.29 31.73 4.92
CA THR A 758 -23.77 32.93 5.63
C THR A 758 -23.47 34.25 4.94
N LYS A 759 -22.44 34.33 4.09
CA LYS A 759 -21.98 35.59 3.48
C LYS A 759 -22.13 35.56 1.96
N ALA A 760 -22.65 36.62 1.36
CA ALA A 760 -22.76 36.75 -0.11
C ALA A 760 -21.41 36.60 -0.84
N ALA A 761 -20.32 37.13 -0.25
CA ALA A 761 -18.97 37.02 -0.78
C ALA A 761 -18.47 35.57 -0.80
N SER A 762 -18.71 34.80 0.28
CA SER A 762 -18.33 33.38 0.34
C SER A 762 -19.14 32.54 -0.65
N LEU A 763 -20.46 32.74 -0.74
CA LEU A 763 -21.29 32.06 -1.75
C LEU A 763 -20.83 32.34 -3.19
N LYS A 764 -20.36 33.56 -3.47
CA LYS A 764 -19.77 33.90 -4.77
C LYS A 764 -18.45 33.16 -5.01
N ALA A 765 -17.58 33.10 -4.00
CA ALA A 765 -16.33 32.35 -4.06
C ALA A 765 -16.58 30.85 -4.29
N LEU A 766 -17.50 30.24 -3.54
CA LEU A 766 -17.91 28.85 -3.73
C LEU A 766 -18.39 28.60 -5.15
N ARG A 767 -19.34 29.40 -5.67
CA ARG A 767 -19.79 29.24 -7.06
C ARG A 767 -18.64 29.29 -8.07
N LYS A 768 -17.69 30.22 -7.89
CA LYS A 768 -16.49 30.30 -8.74
C LYS A 768 -15.64 29.03 -8.69
N VAL A 769 -15.43 28.46 -7.50
CA VAL A 769 -14.68 27.20 -7.32
C VAL A 769 -15.43 26.02 -7.96
N TYR A 770 -16.74 25.90 -7.77
CA TYR A 770 -17.56 24.85 -8.39
C TYR A 770 -17.59 24.97 -9.93
N ASP A 771 -17.75 26.19 -10.45
CA ASP A 771 -17.73 26.46 -11.89
C ASP A 771 -16.34 26.12 -12.48
N TYR A 772 -15.25 26.43 -11.76
CA TYR A 772 -13.90 26.06 -12.15
C TYR A 772 -13.75 24.54 -12.27
N VAL A 773 -14.12 23.75 -11.25
CA VAL A 773 -13.93 22.29 -11.30
C VAL A 773 -14.80 21.61 -12.35
N LEU A 774 -15.99 22.14 -12.66
CA LEU A 774 -16.86 21.61 -13.72
C LEU A 774 -16.28 21.84 -15.13
N ALA A 775 -15.39 22.81 -15.29
CA ALA A 775 -14.67 23.04 -16.55
C ALA A 775 -13.44 22.12 -16.73
N GLN A 776 -13.09 21.32 -15.71
CA GLN A 776 -11.90 20.45 -15.72
C GLN A 776 -12.24 18.99 -16.08
N PRO A 777 -11.29 18.20 -16.62
CA PRO A 777 -11.49 16.78 -16.91
C PRO A 777 -11.37 15.90 -15.65
N LEU A 778 -12.32 16.05 -14.71
CA LEU A 778 -12.29 15.36 -13.42
C LEU A 778 -13.18 14.11 -13.36
N LEU A 779 -12.92 13.28 -12.35
CA LEU A 779 -13.74 12.13 -11.94
C LEU A 779 -14.34 12.43 -10.54
N PRO A 780 -15.62 12.83 -10.46
CA PRO A 780 -16.28 13.13 -9.19
C PRO A 780 -16.57 11.87 -8.36
N LEU A 781 -16.25 11.92 -7.07
CA LEU A 781 -16.40 10.83 -6.10
C LEU A 781 -16.91 11.37 -4.75
N HIS A 782 -17.47 10.48 -3.92
CA HIS A 782 -17.68 10.78 -2.51
C HIS A 782 -16.35 10.73 -1.74
N SER A 783 -16.29 11.40 -0.59
CA SER A 783 -15.05 11.42 0.22
C SER A 783 -14.65 10.02 0.69
N THR A 784 -15.61 9.13 0.98
CA THR A 784 -15.25 7.75 1.34
C THR A 784 -14.58 6.97 0.21
N ASP A 785 -14.88 7.28 -1.05
CA ASP A 785 -14.21 6.63 -2.20
C ASP A 785 -12.72 7.02 -2.24
N TYR A 786 -12.42 8.28 -1.93
CA TYR A 786 -11.05 8.74 -1.76
C TYR A 786 -10.37 8.06 -0.56
N VAL A 787 -11.04 8.01 0.60
CA VAL A 787 -10.50 7.34 1.79
C VAL A 787 -10.17 5.88 1.51
N ARG A 788 -11.07 5.12 0.87
CA ARG A 788 -10.82 3.73 0.46
C ARG A 788 -9.60 3.60 -0.45
N LYS A 789 -9.39 4.53 -1.38
CA LYS A 789 -8.20 4.56 -2.25
C LYS A 789 -6.92 4.80 -1.47
N VAL A 790 -6.94 5.66 -0.46
CA VAL A 790 -5.77 5.89 0.41
C VAL A 790 -5.48 4.67 1.27
N LEU A 791 -6.51 4.00 1.81
CA LEU A 791 -6.31 2.78 2.59
C LEU A 791 -5.78 1.62 1.73
N ASP A 792 -6.31 1.44 0.51
CA ASP A 792 -5.76 0.46 -0.44
C ASP A 792 -4.32 0.83 -0.84
N TRP A 793 -4.02 2.12 -1.04
CA TRP A 793 -2.65 2.59 -1.31
C TRP A 793 -1.64 2.18 -0.23
N GLN A 794 -2.05 2.22 1.05
CA GLN A 794 -1.19 1.86 2.20
C GLN A 794 -0.80 0.38 2.20
N GLU A 795 -1.73 -0.48 1.81
CA GLU A 795 -1.59 -1.93 1.92
C GLU A 795 -1.21 -2.60 0.59
N MET A 796 -1.34 -1.89 -0.54
CA MET A 796 -1.10 -2.46 -1.88
C MET A 796 0.34 -2.99 -2.04
N ALA A 797 0.46 -4.27 -2.40
CA ALA A 797 1.71 -4.93 -2.70
C ALA A 797 2.19 -4.57 -4.11
N VAL A 798 3.49 -4.29 -4.24
CA VAL A 798 4.17 -4.21 -5.53
C VAL A 798 5.27 -5.26 -5.55
N ALA A 799 5.23 -6.13 -6.53
CA ALA A 799 6.15 -7.25 -6.65
C ALA A 799 6.52 -7.50 -8.10
N ARG A 800 7.56 -8.31 -8.31
CA ARG A 800 7.99 -8.76 -9.63
C ARG A 800 8.20 -10.26 -9.66
N GLU A 801 8.06 -10.86 -10.83
CA GLU A 801 8.51 -12.24 -11.00
C GLU A 801 10.04 -12.31 -11.04
N VAL A 802 10.61 -13.29 -10.34
CA VAL A 802 12.05 -13.54 -10.35
C VAL A 802 12.40 -14.21 -11.67
N GLY A 803 13.07 -13.48 -12.59
CA GLY A 803 13.41 -13.97 -13.93
C GLY A 803 14.14 -15.33 -13.94
N ASP A 804 14.01 -16.08 -15.03
CA ASP A 804 14.59 -17.43 -15.19
C ASP A 804 16.12 -17.42 -15.43
N GLY A 805 16.72 -16.24 -15.57
CA GLY A 805 18.16 -16.07 -15.80
C GLY A 805 18.59 -16.35 -17.25
N SER A 806 17.65 -16.56 -18.18
CA SER A 806 17.96 -16.65 -19.60
C SER A 806 18.46 -15.29 -20.11
N ALA A 807 19.66 -15.27 -20.67
CA ALA A 807 20.20 -14.10 -21.36
C ALA A 807 19.31 -13.81 -22.58
N GLY A 808 18.36 -12.89 -22.44
CA GLY A 808 17.38 -12.54 -23.49
C GLY A 808 15.95 -12.27 -23.00
N SER A 809 15.57 -12.64 -21.76
CA SER A 809 14.27 -12.27 -21.17
C SER A 809 14.25 -10.79 -20.78
N SER A 810 13.93 -9.90 -21.72
CA SER A 810 14.09 -8.44 -21.58
C SER A 810 12.97 -7.68 -20.83
N ALA A 811 11.92 -8.34 -20.34
CA ALA A 811 10.80 -7.65 -19.70
C ALA A 811 10.52 -8.16 -18.27
N THR A 812 10.66 -7.27 -17.28
CA THR A 812 10.19 -7.50 -15.91
C THR A 812 8.67 -7.65 -15.90
N GLN A 813 8.18 -8.79 -15.39
CA GLN A 813 6.76 -8.99 -15.12
C GLN A 813 6.42 -8.42 -13.74
N TRP A 814 5.55 -7.42 -13.71
CA TRP A 814 5.06 -6.78 -12.49
C TRP A 814 3.79 -7.47 -12.01
N ILE A 815 3.67 -7.58 -10.69
CA ILE A 815 2.48 -8.04 -9.97
C ILE A 815 2.12 -6.95 -8.97
N VAL A 816 0.90 -6.43 -9.06
CA VAL A 816 0.39 -5.42 -8.13
C VAL A 816 -0.93 -5.89 -7.56
N ARG A 817 -1.03 -5.90 -6.22
CA ARG A 817 -2.18 -6.45 -5.51
C ARG A 817 -2.68 -5.59 -4.37
N GLY A 818 -3.98 -5.43 -4.26
CA GLY A 818 -4.65 -4.68 -3.20
C GLY A 818 -6.11 -5.12 -3.03
N ASP A 819 -6.89 -4.34 -2.30
CA ASP A 819 -8.31 -4.63 -2.06
C ASP A 819 -9.20 -4.29 -3.28
N GLY A 820 -8.65 -3.53 -4.24
CA GLY A 820 -9.27 -3.19 -5.51
C GLY A 820 -10.05 -1.89 -5.52
N ASN A 821 -9.93 -1.05 -4.49
CA ASN A 821 -10.47 0.31 -4.47
C ASN A 821 -9.58 1.31 -5.21
N LEU A 822 -8.26 1.14 -5.17
CA LEU A 822 -7.27 1.91 -5.91
C LEU A 822 -7.01 1.28 -7.28
N ARG A 823 -7.35 2.01 -8.34
CA ARG A 823 -7.35 1.48 -9.72
C ARG A 823 -6.42 2.23 -10.67
N ASN A 824 -5.32 2.75 -10.15
CA ASN A 824 -4.37 3.51 -10.94
C ASN A 824 -2.94 3.37 -10.43
N LEU A 825 -2.02 3.16 -11.37
CA LEU A 825 -0.58 3.13 -11.12
C LEU A 825 0.12 4.17 -12.00
N ARG A 826 1.22 4.73 -11.52
CA ARG A 826 2.13 5.59 -12.27
C ARG A 826 3.43 4.84 -12.56
N TRP A 827 3.88 4.90 -13.80
CA TRP A 827 5.18 4.38 -14.22
C TRP A 827 6.01 5.50 -14.85
N SER A 828 7.20 5.73 -14.29
CA SER A 828 8.15 6.75 -14.77
C SER A 828 9.44 6.15 -15.34
N GLY A 829 9.55 4.83 -15.45
CA GLY A 829 10.70 4.16 -16.05
C GLY A 829 10.58 4.04 -17.58
N ALA A 830 11.49 3.28 -18.18
CA ALA A 830 11.46 3.02 -19.63
C ALA A 830 10.30 2.09 -20.04
N GLY A 831 9.88 2.19 -21.30
CA GLY A 831 8.85 1.34 -21.90
C GLY A 831 7.41 1.69 -21.52
N LEU A 832 6.48 0.97 -22.15
CA LEU A 832 5.03 1.06 -21.97
C LEU A 832 4.47 -0.32 -21.61
N PRO A 833 3.37 -0.40 -20.86
CA PRO A 833 2.76 -1.68 -20.52
C PRO A 833 2.13 -2.35 -21.75
N ASP A 834 2.33 -3.65 -21.89
CA ASP A 834 1.61 -4.47 -22.86
C ASP A 834 0.17 -4.73 -22.37
N VAL A 835 -0.73 -3.78 -22.62
CA VAL A 835 -2.13 -3.84 -22.15
C VAL A 835 -2.87 -5.06 -22.72
N ALA A 836 -2.54 -5.48 -23.94
CA ALA A 836 -3.22 -6.61 -24.59
C ALA A 836 -2.88 -7.95 -23.92
N ALA A 837 -1.65 -8.12 -23.45
CA ALA A 837 -1.22 -9.31 -22.71
C ALA A 837 -1.43 -9.20 -21.19
N ALA A 838 -1.80 -8.02 -20.68
CA ALA A 838 -1.94 -7.77 -19.24
C ALA A 838 -3.23 -8.38 -18.65
N LYS A 839 -3.14 -8.76 -17.38
CA LYS A 839 -4.29 -9.03 -16.51
C LYS A 839 -4.58 -7.79 -15.68
N GLY A 840 -5.85 -7.38 -15.62
CA GLY A 840 -6.34 -6.32 -14.75
C GLY A 840 -5.96 -4.89 -15.18
N VAL A 841 -5.24 -4.72 -16.28
CA VAL A 841 -4.93 -3.40 -16.88
C VAL A 841 -5.92 -3.12 -18.01
N THR A 842 -6.65 -2.01 -17.91
CA THR A 842 -7.72 -1.65 -18.86
C THR A 842 -7.25 -0.71 -19.96
N GLY A 843 -6.18 0.06 -19.70
CA GLY A 843 -5.64 1.03 -20.63
C GLY A 843 -4.59 1.94 -19.99
N THR A 844 -4.22 3.01 -20.70
CA THR A 844 -3.18 3.95 -20.25
C THR A 844 -3.48 5.40 -20.63
N SER A 845 -2.88 6.32 -19.90
CA SER A 845 -2.87 7.75 -20.24
C SER A 845 -1.52 8.41 -19.88
N PRO A 846 -1.14 9.54 -20.47
CA PRO A 846 0.05 10.29 -20.04
C PRO A 846 -0.03 10.70 -18.56
N ALA A 847 1.08 10.64 -17.83
CA ALA A 847 1.18 11.10 -16.44
C ALA A 847 1.82 12.51 -16.35
N PRO A 848 1.29 13.44 -15.54
CA PRO A 848 1.99 14.67 -15.19
C PRO A 848 3.34 14.37 -14.54
N GLY A 849 4.37 15.11 -14.94
CA GLY A 849 5.76 14.88 -14.50
C GLY A 849 6.54 13.90 -15.35
N GLY A 850 5.92 13.38 -16.43
CA GLY A 850 6.50 12.38 -17.32
C GLY A 850 6.08 10.96 -16.98
N GLY A 851 6.16 10.07 -17.97
CA GLY A 851 5.74 8.67 -17.85
C GLY A 851 4.27 8.43 -18.20
N VAL A 852 3.73 7.32 -17.69
CA VAL A 852 2.40 6.80 -18.05
C VAL A 852 1.62 6.38 -16.81
N TYR A 853 0.32 6.67 -16.81
CA TYR A 853 -0.66 6.09 -15.90
C TYR A 853 -1.22 4.80 -16.49
N LEU A 854 -1.32 3.77 -15.66
CA LEU A 854 -1.95 2.49 -15.95
C LEU A 854 -3.30 2.46 -15.25
N HIS A 855 -4.36 2.19 -16.00
CA HIS A 855 -5.72 2.07 -15.48
C HIS A 855 -5.98 0.62 -15.12
N LEU A 856 -6.52 0.37 -13.93
CA LEU A 856 -6.82 -0.98 -13.45
C LEU A 856 -8.34 -1.21 -13.38
N ASP A 857 -8.77 -2.46 -13.45
CA ASP A 857 -10.18 -2.84 -13.21
C ASP A 857 -10.46 -3.25 -11.75
N GLY A 858 -9.40 -3.44 -10.97
CA GLY A 858 -9.46 -3.92 -9.59
C GLY A 858 -8.07 -4.05 -8.97
N GLY A 859 -7.96 -4.91 -7.97
CA GLY A 859 -6.77 -5.04 -7.11
C GLY A 859 -5.86 -6.22 -7.44
N ASP A 860 -5.89 -6.78 -8.66
CA ASP A 860 -4.97 -7.85 -9.06
C ASP A 860 -4.52 -7.63 -10.51
N ALA A 861 -3.39 -6.94 -10.65
CA ALA A 861 -2.80 -6.60 -11.94
C ALA A 861 -1.51 -7.38 -12.19
N ARG A 862 -1.36 -7.89 -13.41
CA ARG A 862 -0.10 -8.49 -13.89
C ARG A 862 0.22 -7.99 -15.28
N PHE A 863 1.39 -7.42 -15.48
CA PHE A 863 1.76 -6.80 -16.76
C PHE A 863 3.28 -6.75 -16.97
N ALA A 864 3.67 -6.70 -18.25
CA ALA A 864 5.05 -6.52 -18.68
C ALA A 864 5.27 -5.11 -19.21
N MET A 865 6.43 -4.52 -18.95
CA MET A 865 6.87 -3.31 -19.63
C MET A 865 7.64 -3.69 -20.91
N ARG A 866 7.32 -3.05 -22.04
CA ARG A 866 7.91 -3.30 -23.35
C ARG A 866 8.37 -1.98 -23.98
N ASP A 867 9.35 -2.05 -24.87
CA ASP A 867 9.70 -0.90 -25.70
C ASP A 867 8.51 -0.48 -26.55
N ALA A 868 8.28 0.83 -26.66
CA ALA A 868 7.14 1.37 -27.41
C ALA A 868 7.13 0.93 -28.88
N ALA A 869 8.31 0.74 -29.49
CA ALA A 869 8.44 0.22 -30.86
C ALA A 869 8.09 -1.27 -30.99
N ALA A 870 8.22 -2.04 -29.90
CA ALA A 870 7.89 -3.47 -29.86
C ALA A 870 6.39 -3.71 -29.60
N LEU A 871 5.67 -2.71 -29.08
CA LEU A 871 4.21 -2.73 -29.01
C LEU A 871 3.67 -2.43 -30.42
N THR A 872 3.36 -3.49 -31.17
CA THR A 872 2.48 -3.33 -32.34
C THR A 872 1.19 -2.66 -31.87
N ALA A 873 0.65 -1.71 -32.64
CA ALA A 873 -0.61 -1.06 -32.31
C ALA A 873 -1.71 -2.13 -32.28
N ALA A 874 -1.93 -2.75 -31.12
CA ALA A 874 -2.92 -3.79 -30.97
C ALA A 874 -4.27 -3.19 -31.32
N ALA A 875 -4.97 -3.80 -32.29
CA ALA A 875 -6.31 -3.39 -32.72
C ALA A 875 -7.38 -3.64 -31.64
N THR A 876 -6.98 -4.06 -30.44
CA THR A 876 -7.91 -4.33 -29.33
C THR A 876 -8.32 -3.05 -28.63
N PRO A 877 -9.60 -2.89 -28.29
CA PRO A 877 -10.09 -1.75 -27.53
C PRO A 877 -9.33 -1.56 -26.21
N GLN A 878 -9.01 -0.33 -25.84
CA GLN A 878 -8.41 0.00 -24.54
C GLN A 878 -9.10 1.20 -23.93
N LEU A 879 -9.17 1.26 -22.61
CA LEU A 879 -9.73 2.42 -21.92
C LEU A 879 -8.78 3.63 -22.06
N ALA A 880 -9.25 4.65 -22.77
CA ALA A 880 -8.49 5.89 -22.95
C ALA A 880 -8.79 6.90 -21.83
N GLN A 881 -10.05 6.97 -21.40
CA GLN A 881 -10.47 7.75 -20.24
C GLN A 881 -11.90 7.37 -19.81
N ALA A 882 -12.23 7.60 -18.54
CA ALA A 882 -13.60 7.58 -18.04
C ALA A 882 -13.74 8.50 -16.82
N ASN A 883 -14.95 8.99 -16.55
CA ASN A 883 -15.30 9.68 -15.29
C ASN A 883 -16.20 8.80 -14.41
N GLY A 884 -15.96 7.49 -14.42
CA GLY A 884 -16.63 6.50 -13.61
C GLY A 884 -15.70 5.31 -13.35
N ILE A 885 -16.19 4.35 -12.59
CA ILE A 885 -15.45 3.16 -12.17
C ILE A 885 -15.62 2.06 -13.23
N VAL A 886 -14.51 1.44 -13.61
CA VAL A 886 -14.44 0.30 -14.54
C VAL A 886 -14.02 -0.94 -13.75
N ARG A 887 -14.71 -2.06 -13.94
CA ARG A 887 -14.43 -3.35 -13.26
C ARG A 887 -14.59 -4.53 -14.19
N ASP A 888 -14.11 -5.70 -13.75
CA ASP A 888 -14.33 -6.99 -14.42
C ASP A 888 -13.91 -6.97 -15.90
N TRP A 889 -12.78 -6.33 -16.22
CA TRP A 889 -12.33 -6.15 -17.59
C TRP A 889 -11.81 -7.46 -18.17
N SER A 890 -12.35 -7.85 -19.31
CA SER A 890 -11.93 -9.05 -20.02
C SER A 890 -11.97 -8.85 -21.53
N GLN A 891 -10.99 -9.45 -22.22
CA GLN A 891 -10.92 -9.47 -23.67
C GLN A 891 -10.74 -10.91 -24.12
N ARG A 892 -11.73 -11.44 -24.85
CA ARG A 892 -11.70 -12.81 -25.40
C ARG A 892 -12.41 -12.83 -26.73
N ASP A 893 -11.84 -13.50 -27.71
CA ASP A 893 -12.45 -13.78 -29.02
C ASP A 893 -12.99 -12.52 -29.73
N GLY A 894 -12.25 -11.41 -29.69
CA GLY A 894 -12.64 -10.13 -30.30
C GLY A 894 -13.75 -9.38 -29.56
N VAL A 895 -14.12 -9.81 -28.35
CA VAL A 895 -15.12 -9.17 -27.49
C VAL A 895 -14.47 -8.66 -26.21
N THR A 896 -14.66 -7.37 -25.93
CA THR A 896 -14.27 -6.75 -24.66
C THR A 896 -15.52 -6.63 -23.77
N ARG A 897 -15.45 -7.13 -22.53
CA ARG A 897 -16.51 -7.00 -21.52
C ARG A 897 -15.98 -6.36 -20.24
N PHE A 898 -16.78 -5.50 -19.63
CA PHE A 898 -16.49 -4.87 -18.34
C PHE A 898 -17.76 -4.31 -17.71
N ALA A 899 -17.73 -4.06 -16.41
CA ALA A 899 -18.75 -3.31 -15.69
C ALA A 899 -18.36 -1.82 -15.61
N PHE A 900 -19.34 -0.93 -15.76
CA PHE A 900 -19.18 0.51 -15.65
C PHE A 900 -20.25 1.16 -14.76
N SER A 901 -19.88 2.23 -14.05
CA SER A 901 -20.79 3.00 -13.20
C SER A 901 -20.15 4.32 -12.76
N GLY A 902 -20.91 5.40 -12.58
CA GLY A 902 -20.40 6.64 -12.00
C GLY A 902 -21.48 7.59 -11.49
N TYR A 903 -21.08 8.58 -10.68
CA TYR A 903 -22.01 9.48 -9.98
C TYR A 903 -22.58 10.59 -10.85
N PHE A 904 -21.75 11.24 -11.67
CA PHE A 904 -22.11 12.50 -12.33
C PHE A 904 -21.77 12.49 -13.81
N LYS A 905 -22.80 12.51 -14.66
CA LYS A 905 -22.70 12.45 -16.13
C LYS A 905 -21.66 11.40 -16.60
N PRO A 906 -21.81 10.13 -16.17
CA PRO A 906 -20.78 9.12 -16.37
C PRO A 906 -20.62 8.73 -17.84
N PHE A 907 -19.39 8.61 -18.28
CA PHE A 907 -19.00 8.20 -19.62
C PHE A 907 -17.69 7.40 -19.58
N PHE A 908 -17.49 6.58 -20.60
CA PHE A 908 -16.20 5.98 -20.91
C PHE A 908 -15.82 6.23 -22.37
N ARG A 909 -14.53 6.30 -22.65
CA ARG A 909 -13.95 6.41 -23.98
C ARG A 909 -12.94 5.30 -24.21
N LEU A 910 -13.13 4.56 -25.30
CA LEU A 910 -12.25 3.50 -25.74
C LEU A 910 -11.39 3.98 -26.90
N ALA A 911 -10.07 3.76 -26.82
CA ALA A 911 -9.18 3.79 -27.97
C ALA A 911 -9.27 2.48 -28.76
N ASN A 912 -8.85 2.49 -30.02
CA ASN A 912 -8.86 1.34 -30.93
C ASN A 912 -10.24 0.70 -31.14
N ALA A 913 -11.30 1.44 -30.84
CA ALA A 913 -12.67 0.96 -30.90
C ALA A 913 -13.49 1.62 -32.03
N GLY A 914 -12.83 2.34 -32.94
CA GLY A 914 -13.47 3.14 -33.99
C GLY A 914 -14.38 2.35 -34.93
N HIS A 915 -14.18 1.04 -35.06
CA HIS A 915 -14.97 0.11 -35.88
C HIS A 915 -15.93 -0.77 -35.06
N CYS A 916 -15.92 -0.66 -33.72
CA CYS A 916 -16.65 -1.57 -32.85
C CYS A 916 -18.10 -1.11 -32.60
N ARG A 917 -18.95 -2.07 -32.23
CA ARG A 917 -20.32 -1.87 -31.73
C ARG A 917 -20.34 -2.07 -30.22
N ILE A 918 -21.17 -1.30 -29.51
CA ILE A 918 -21.27 -1.35 -28.05
C ILE A 918 -22.70 -1.61 -27.61
N SER A 919 -22.84 -2.45 -26.59
CA SER A 919 -24.08 -2.60 -25.84
C SER A 919 -23.83 -2.38 -24.34
N VAL A 920 -24.85 -1.86 -23.66
CA VAL A 920 -24.90 -1.69 -22.21
C VAL A 920 -26.15 -2.43 -21.70
N ASP A 921 -25.96 -3.33 -20.74
CA ASP A 921 -27.00 -4.22 -20.22
C ASP A 921 -27.77 -4.97 -21.34
N GLY A 922 -27.01 -5.44 -22.34
CA GLY A 922 -27.53 -6.16 -23.51
C GLY A 922 -28.23 -5.29 -24.56
N LYS A 923 -28.33 -3.99 -24.36
CA LYS A 923 -28.98 -3.05 -25.30
C LYS A 923 -27.92 -2.28 -26.08
N ALA A 924 -28.04 -2.25 -27.42
CA ALA A 924 -27.16 -1.45 -28.26
C ALA A 924 -27.27 0.04 -27.89
N VAL A 925 -26.13 0.72 -27.76
CA VAL A 925 -26.07 2.14 -27.41
C VAL A 925 -25.46 2.98 -28.52
N ALA A 926 -25.94 4.21 -28.67
CA ALA A 926 -25.31 5.19 -29.55
C ALA A 926 -23.94 5.59 -28.98
N ALA A 927 -22.98 5.80 -29.87
CA ALA A 927 -21.61 6.13 -29.51
C ALA A 927 -21.09 7.27 -30.38
N VAL A 928 -20.36 8.20 -29.77
CA VAL A 928 -19.70 9.29 -30.48
C VAL A 928 -18.33 8.80 -30.96
N ARG A 929 -18.16 8.72 -32.28
CA ARG A 929 -16.89 8.30 -32.91
C ARG A 929 -16.05 9.53 -33.21
N GLU A 930 -14.82 9.54 -32.71
CA GLU A 930 -13.84 10.59 -32.98
C GLU A 930 -12.50 9.93 -33.29
N ARG A 931 -12.06 10.02 -34.54
CA ARG A 931 -10.87 9.32 -35.05
C ARG A 931 -10.98 7.81 -34.77
N ASN A 932 -10.00 7.22 -34.09
CA ASN A 932 -10.00 5.81 -33.68
C ASN A 932 -10.55 5.59 -32.25
N THR A 933 -11.32 6.54 -31.72
CA THR A 933 -11.90 6.44 -30.38
C THR A 933 -13.43 6.40 -30.43
N LEU A 934 -14.01 5.80 -29.40
CA LEU A 934 -15.45 5.67 -29.24
C LEU A 934 -15.83 6.07 -27.82
N ARG A 935 -16.70 7.09 -27.69
CA ARG A 935 -17.26 7.55 -26.40
C ARG A 935 -18.70 7.06 -26.24
N VAL A 936 -19.02 6.60 -25.04
CA VAL A 936 -20.39 6.25 -24.62
C VAL A 936 -20.70 6.97 -23.31
N ASP A 937 -21.85 7.62 -23.28
CA ASP A 937 -22.43 8.23 -22.09
C ASP A 937 -23.47 7.27 -21.48
N THR A 938 -23.51 7.18 -20.15
CA THR A 938 -24.39 6.26 -19.41
C THR A 938 -25.19 7.01 -18.35
N ALA A 939 -26.19 6.36 -17.76
CA ALA A 939 -26.97 6.95 -16.68
C ALA A 939 -26.18 6.98 -15.37
N PRO A 940 -26.22 8.09 -14.60
CA PRO A 940 -25.62 8.16 -13.26
C PRO A 940 -26.30 7.21 -12.28
N VAL A 941 -25.54 6.77 -11.27
CA VAL A 941 -26.02 5.93 -10.17
C VAL A 941 -25.62 6.55 -8.83
N THR A 942 -26.38 6.26 -7.78
CA THR A 942 -26.11 6.77 -6.42
C THR A 942 -25.07 5.95 -5.66
N ASP A 943 -24.82 4.72 -6.09
CA ASP A 943 -23.85 3.81 -5.48
C ASP A 943 -23.08 3.03 -6.56
N PRO A 944 -22.10 3.67 -7.22
CA PRO A 944 -21.28 3.06 -8.25
C PRO A 944 -20.32 2.00 -7.68
N ASN A 945 -20.21 1.84 -6.36
CA ASN A 945 -19.44 0.74 -5.77
C ASN A 945 -20.15 -0.60 -5.88
N HIS A 946 -21.47 -0.60 -5.82
CA HIS A 946 -22.27 -1.83 -5.88
C HIS A 946 -23.06 -1.99 -7.18
N VAL A 947 -23.48 -0.91 -7.82
CA VAL A 947 -24.21 -0.96 -9.10
C VAL A 947 -23.23 -1.17 -10.26
N ARG A 948 -23.57 -2.11 -11.17
CA ARG A 948 -22.74 -2.47 -12.33
C ARG A 948 -23.58 -2.48 -13.61
N GLN A 949 -23.29 -1.57 -14.55
CA GLN A 949 -23.82 -1.64 -15.91
C GLN A 949 -22.87 -2.48 -16.76
N GLN A 950 -23.36 -3.57 -17.34
CA GLN A 950 -22.54 -4.51 -18.10
C GLN A 950 -22.32 -3.98 -19.52
N VAL A 951 -21.07 -3.70 -19.87
CA VAL A 951 -20.67 -3.22 -21.19
C VAL A 951 -20.08 -4.37 -21.99
N GLU A 952 -20.55 -4.51 -23.24
CA GLU A 952 -19.96 -5.42 -24.22
C GLU A 952 -19.60 -4.66 -25.49
N VAL A 953 -18.35 -4.80 -25.92
CA VAL A 953 -17.78 -4.17 -27.11
C VAL A 953 -17.40 -5.26 -28.10
N ARG A 954 -18.00 -5.22 -29.28
CA ARG A 954 -17.74 -6.18 -30.37
C ARG A 954 -17.09 -5.46 -31.54
N CYS A 955 -15.87 -5.85 -31.85
CA CYS A 955 -15.12 -5.34 -32.99
C CYS A 955 -15.26 -6.36 -34.13
N ALA A 956 -15.73 -5.92 -35.30
CA ALA A 956 -15.75 -6.79 -36.47
C ALA A 956 -14.29 -7.10 -36.85
N GLY A 957 -13.96 -8.40 -36.95
CA GLY A 957 -12.63 -8.88 -37.33
C GLY A 957 -12.28 -8.59 -38.78
#